data_AF-A0A2D5ZA83-F1
#
_entry.id   AF-A0A2D5ZA83-F1
#
_cell.length_a   1.000
_cell.length_b   1.000
_cell.length_c   1.000
_cell.angle_alpha   90.00
_cell.angle_beta   90.00
_cell.angle_gamma   90.00
#
_symmetry.space_group_name_H-M   'P 1'
#
loop_
_entity.id
_entity.type
_entity.pdbx_description
1 polymer ?
#
loop_
_entity_poly.entity_id
_entity_poly.type
_entity_poly.pdbx_seq_one_letter_code
_entity_poly.pdbx_strand_id
1 'polypeptide(L)'
;MGMSVVGLGVLGLTGLFLGYSAVFGETWGLTKTLTVLSGFSLGASSIALFARVGGGIYTKAADVGADLVGKVEAGIPEDDPRNPAVIADNVGDNVGDVAGMGADLYESYYGSILASMALAAAAAMRLSLEGGEPLKMVVVAPALAGIGIILAIVGIFTVKTKEGASMSDLLHSLHLGVRISSILIVIASGALLYFLLGDIAGVRWWGIWIAIIAGLVAGLVIAWGTEIYTSYEHKPTQRISEQAQTGPATVIIAGVAEGMLSTWIPLLTTVVAILVAFIAAGGSETFLLGVFGVGIAAVGMLSTLAITLATDAYGPIADNAGGNAEMTHQESFVRERTDMLDSLGNTTAATGKGFAIGSAALTALALLAAYVITVQTSLDSQVAALEPEALPRFQQTNPKAGKEGILNPPHIGNGLFAVGPPNDLHAGLLMAGQNRAAVVDALSDTEARLVTNEGGGVFDATVTRGERSYDFQIVPAPNATLPQIMAYYDVTLMNPKVLCGLFIGVMLVFVFCAMTMNAVGRAAYAMMQECRRQFGIMREAFKSGGMSDEDVKDPMKWPYEVKVEGKSFPDYANCVAISTAGAQKEMVTPSLMAVIVPVVVGLILGVAGVMGMLAGALVTGFAVAIFMANAGGAWDNAKKWIETGQFGGKGSDAHKAGVVGDTVGDPFKDTSGPSLNILIKLISVVSVVFAGLIVKFSPMIGGLVGLG
;
A
#
# COMPACT_ATOMS: atom_id res chain seq x y z
N MET A 1 -5.88 -19.49 3.70
CA MET A 1 -5.98 -18.02 3.59
C MET A 1 -5.48 -17.49 2.25
N GLY A 2 -4.21 -17.69 1.87
CA GLY A 2 -3.64 -17.14 0.63
C GLY A 2 -4.48 -17.36 -0.63
N MET A 3 -4.90 -18.60 -0.88
CA MET A 3 -5.79 -18.96 -2.00
C MET A 3 -7.15 -18.23 -1.97
N SER A 4 -7.72 -18.02 -0.77
CA SER A 4 -9.00 -17.32 -0.61
C SER A 4 -8.87 -15.85 -0.98
N VAL A 5 -7.80 -15.19 -0.51
CA VAL A 5 -7.55 -13.77 -0.78
C VAL A 5 -7.36 -13.51 -2.27
N VAL A 6 -6.43 -14.23 -2.90
CA VAL A 6 -6.17 -14.04 -4.34
C VAL A 6 -7.36 -14.49 -5.19
N GLY A 7 -8.02 -15.59 -4.82
CA GLY A 7 -9.15 -16.15 -5.56
C GLY A 7 -10.36 -15.22 -5.55
N LEU A 8 -10.73 -14.70 -4.38
CA LEU A 8 -11.80 -13.71 -4.26
C LEU A 8 -11.43 -12.38 -4.94
N GLY A 9 -10.15 -12.00 -4.92
CA GLY A 9 -9.65 -10.81 -5.62
C GLY A 9 -9.84 -10.90 -7.14
N VAL A 10 -9.34 -11.99 -7.76
CA VAL A 10 -9.51 -12.20 -9.21
C VAL A 10 -10.98 -12.37 -9.57
N LEU A 11 -11.74 -13.18 -8.81
CA LEU A 11 -13.15 -13.44 -9.09
C LEU A 11 -13.99 -12.16 -9.03
N GLY A 12 -13.80 -11.34 -7.98
CA GLY A 12 -14.51 -10.07 -7.84
C GLY A 12 -14.15 -9.09 -8.95
N LEU A 13 -12.86 -8.93 -9.26
CA LEU A 13 -12.39 -8.03 -10.31
C LEU A 13 -12.90 -8.44 -11.69
N THR A 14 -12.69 -9.70 -12.06
CA THR A 14 -13.07 -10.23 -13.39
C THR A 14 -14.57 -10.29 -13.55
N GLY A 15 -15.32 -10.71 -12.52
CA GLY A 15 -16.77 -10.75 -12.52
C GLY A 15 -17.38 -9.36 -12.73
N LEU A 16 -16.91 -8.34 -11.99
CA LEU A 16 -17.38 -6.96 -12.17
C LEU A 16 -16.97 -6.39 -13.53
N PHE A 17 -15.74 -6.64 -13.98
CA PHE A 17 -15.28 -6.17 -15.30
C PHE A 17 -16.12 -6.76 -16.44
N LEU A 18 -16.38 -8.07 -16.43
CA LEU A 18 -17.23 -8.73 -17.42
C LEU A 18 -18.68 -8.24 -17.33
N GLY A 19 -19.22 -8.09 -16.12
CA GLY A 19 -20.58 -7.59 -15.90
C GLY A 19 -20.78 -6.17 -16.43
N TYR A 20 -19.90 -5.23 -16.08
CA TYR A 20 -19.99 -3.86 -16.59
C TYR A 20 -19.71 -3.77 -18.09
N SER A 21 -18.77 -4.55 -18.61
CA SER A 21 -18.51 -4.58 -20.05
C SER A 21 -19.70 -5.13 -20.83
N ALA A 22 -20.40 -6.14 -20.30
CA ALA A 22 -21.58 -6.71 -20.93
C ALA A 22 -22.79 -5.76 -20.92
N VAL A 23 -22.99 -4.99 -19.84
CA VAL A 23 -24.16 -4.12 -19.68
C VAL A 23 -23.93 -2.72 -20.26
N PHE A 24 -22.74 -2.17 -20.10
CA PHE A 24 -22.44 -0.76 -20.42
C PHE A 24 -21.31 -0.57 -21.44
N GLY A 25 -20.69 -1.66 -21.93
CA GLY A 25 -19.49 -1.61 -22.78
C GLY A 25 -19.63 -0.72 -24.01
N GLU A 26 -20.78 -0.77 -24.71
CA GLU A 26 -21.05 0.08 -25.88
C GLU A 26 -21.11 1.58 -25.54
N THR A 27 -21.56 1.92 -24.33
CA THR A 27 -21.75 3.31 -23.89
C THR A 27 -20.55 3.90 -23.17
N TRP A 28 -19.80 3.08 -22.45
CA TRP A 28 -18.71 3.53 -21.58
C TRP A 28 -17.33 3.35 -22.22
N GLY A 29 -17.16 2.34 -23.06
CA GLY A 29 -15.84 1.91 -23.50
C GLY A 29 -14.96 1.41 -22.34
N LEU A 30 -13.71 1.10 -22.65
CA LEU A 30 -12.79 0.43 -21.72
C LEU A 30 -12.32 1.36 -20.59
N THR A 31 -11.90 2.58 -20.93
CA THR A 31 -11.32 3.55 -19.98
C THR A 31 -12.32 3.96 -18.90
N LYS A 32 -13.58 4.25 -19.28
CA LYS A 32 -14.62 4.60 -18.31
C LYS A 32 -15.03 3.40 -17.45
N THR A 33 -15.11 2.19 -18.03
CA THR A 33 -15.40 0.96 -17.27
C THR A 33 -14.35 0.72 -16.18
N LEU A 34 -13.06 0.87 -16.51
CA LEU A 34 -11.96 0.74 -15.54
C LEU A 34 -11.95 1.86 -14.51
N THR A 35 -12.33 3.08 -14.91
CA THR A 35 -12.51 4.21 -13.98
C THR A 35 -13.63 3.92 -12.98
N VAL A 36 -14.76 3.36 -13.41
CA VAL A 36 -15.86 2.98 -12.49
C VAL A 36 -15.45 1.83 -11.56
N LEU A 37 -14.68 0.86 -12.06
CA LEU A 37 -14.11 -0.23 -11.24
C LEU A 37 -13.20 0.28 -10.12
N SER A 38 -12.55 1.44 -10.29
CA SER A 38 -11.73 2.05 -9.23
C SER A 38 -12.52 2.36 -7.95
N GLY A 39 -13.84 2.55 -8.05
CA GLY A 39 -14.72 2.70 -6.89
C GLY A 39 -14.74 1.45 -5.99
N PHE A 40 -14.60 0.25 -6.57
CA PHE A 40 -14.45 -0.98 -5.78
C PHE A 40 -13.08 -1.02 -5.07
N SER A 41 -12.02 -0.59 -5.76
CA SER A 41 -10.68 -0.47 -5.16
C SER A 41 -10.67 0.48 -3.97
N LEU A 42 -11.42 1.59 -4.05
CA LEU A 42 -11.60 2.53 -2.94
C LEU A 42 -12.26 1.84 -1.74
N GLY A 43 -13.33 1.06 -1.97
CA GLY A 43 -13.99 0.28 -0.93
C GLY A 43 -13.06 -0.73 -0.27
N ALA A 44 -12.32 -1.51 -1.07
CA ALA A 44 -11.34 -2.48 -0.58
C ALA A 44 -10.24 -1.81 0.27
N SER A 45 -9.66 -0.71 -0.22
CA SER A 45 -8.61 0.05 0.48
C SER A 45 -9.09 0.68 1.77
N SER A 46 -10.32 1.18 1.78
CA SER A 46 -10.91 1.77 2.98
C SER A 46 -11.07 0.70 4.05
N ILE A 47 -11.70 -0.43 3.72
CA ILE A 47 -11.89 -1.53 4.68
C ILE A 47 -10.55 -2.11 5.14
N ALA A 48 -9.58 -2.27 4.24
CA ALA A 48 -8.24 -2.74 4.60
C ALA A 48 -7.56 -1.82 5.61
N LEU A 49 -7.65 -0.49 5.43
CA LEU A 49 -7.04 0.45 6.38
C LEU A 49 -7.70 0.38 7.76
N PHE A 50 -9.03 0.34 7.83
CA PHE A 50 -9.73 0.18 9.10
C PHE A 50 -9.42 -1.16 9.77
N ALA A 51 -9.40 -2.26 9.00
CA ALA A 51 -9.09 -3.59 9.52
C ALA A 51 -7.64 -3.68 10.03
N ARG A 52 -6.67 -3.12 9.31
CA ARG A 52 -5.26 -3.18 9.70
C ARG A 52 -4.95 -2.28 10.90
N VAL A 53 -5.48 -1.05 10.93
CA VAL A 53 -5.30 -0.14 12.06
C VAL A 53 -6.06 -0.62 13.29
N GLY A 54 -7.35 -0.96 13.13
CA GLY A 54 -8.18 -1.44 14.24
C GLY A 54 -7.68 -2.77 14.79
N GLY A 55 -7.39 -3.73 13.91
CA GLY A 55 -6.82 -5.02 14.30
C GLY A 55 -5.46 -4.86 14.98
N GLY A 56 -4.56 -4.05 14.41
CA GLY A 56 -3.24 -3.76 14.99
C GLY A 56 -3.32 -3.13 16.38
N ILE A 57 -4.21 -2.14 16.58
CA ILE A 57 -4.44 -1.54 17.90
C ILE A 57 -4.98 -2.58 18.89
N TYR A 58 -5.90 -3.46 18.44
CA TYR A 58 -6.45 -4.50 19.28
C TYR A 58 -5.38 -5.48 19.76
N THR A 59 -4.61 -6.07 18.82
CA THR A 59 -3.60 -7.09 19.15
C THR A 59 -2.50 -6.48 20.01
N LYS A 60 -1.88 -5.38 19.57
CA LYS A 60 -0.72 -4.84 20.28
C LYS A 60 -1.06 -4.18 21.62
N ALA A 61 -2.32 -3.78 21.83
CA ALA A 61 -2.77 -3.38 23.16
C ALA A 61 -2.86 -4.56 24.14
N ALA A 62 -3.27 -5.72 23.65
CA ALA A 62 -3.35 -6.94 24.45
C ALA A 62 -1.96 -7.52 24.70
N ASP A 63 -1.17 -7.70 23.65
CA ASP A 63 0.21 -8.21 23.64
C ASP A 63 1.11 -7.44 24.62
N VAL A 64 1.30 -6.13 24.41
CA VAL A 64 2.11 -5.27 25.30
C VAL A 64 1.59 -5.29 26.75
N GLY A 65 0.27 -5.37 26.94
CA GLY A 65 -0.34 -5.46 28.26
C GLY A 65 -0.04 -6.80 28.97
N ALA A 66 -0.18 -7.90 28.22
CA ALA A 66 0.07 -9.25 28.70
C ALA A 66 1.54 -9.44 29.03
N ASP A 67 2.43 -9.01 28.14
CA ASP A 67 3.87 -9.22 28.26
C ASP A 67 4.53 -8.39 29.34
N LEU A 68 4.25 -7.09 29.40
CA LEU A 68 4.85 -6.24 30.42
C LEU A 68 4.37 -6.60 31.83
N VAL A 69 3.08 -6.80 32.02
CA VAL A 69 2.55 -7.10 33.36
C VAL A 69 2.81 -8.56 33.73
N GLY A 70 2.69 -9.49 32.78
CA GLY A 70 2.96 -10.91 32.99
C GLY A 70 4.45 -11.22 33.16
N LYS A 71 5.25 -11.04 32.11
CA LYS A 71 6.66 -11.45 32.09
C LYS A 71 7.55 -10.54 32.95
N VAL A 72 7.38 -9.22 32.86
CA VAL A 72 8.31 -8.26 33.48
C VAL A 72 7.94 -7.95 34.93
N GLU A 73 6.65 -7.71 35.23
CA GLU A 73 6.20 -7.33 36.57
C GLU A 73 5.83 -8.52 37.45
N ALA A 74 5.01 -9.45 36.93
CA ALA A 74 4.56 -10.61 37.69
C ALA A 74 5.58 -11.75 37.68
N GLY A 75 6.37 -11.91 36.62
CA GLY A 75 7.35 -12.99 36.48
C GLY A 75 6.72 -14.35 36.15
N ILE A 76 5.54 -14.36 35.53
CA ILE A 76 4.90 -15.57 35.00
C ILE A 76 5.37 -15.84 33.55
N PRO A 77 5.25 -17.09 33.06
CA PRO A 77 5.49 -17.42 31.65
C PRO A 77 4.69 -16.56 30.66
N GLU A 78 5.18 -16.52 29.40
CA GLU A 78 4.40 -16.06 28.24
C GLU A 78 3.14 -16.90 28.10
N ASP A 79 2.02 -16.32 27.65
CA ASP A 79 0.74 -17.03 27.46
C ASP A 79 0.19 -17.78 28.68
N ASP A 80 0.63 -17.42 29.88
CA ASP A 80 0.19 -18.11 31.08
C ASP A 80 -1.32 -17.88 31.33
N PRO A 81 -2.11 -18.94 31.62
CA PRO A 81 -3.55 -18.83 31.85
C PRO A 81 -3.92 -18.06 33.12
N ARG A 82 -2.96 -17.61 33.94
CA ARG A 82 -3.21 -16.67 35.05
C ARG A 82 -3.30 -15.23 34.56
N ASN A 83 -2.77 -14.93 33.38
CA ASN A 83 -2.76 -13.59 32.81
C ASN A 83 -4.11 -13.27 32.17
N PRO A 84 -4.87 -12.28 32.65
CA PRO A 84 -6.19 -11.97 32.09
C PRO A 84 -6.14 -11.42 30.65
N ALA A 85 -4.98 -10.97 30.17
CA ALA A 85 -4.85 -10.46 28.81
C ALA A 85 -4.56 -11.55 27.75
N VAL A 86 -4.18 -12.78 28.14
CA VAL A 86 -3.73 -13.82 27.18
C VAL A 86 -4.77 -14.17 26.12
N ILE A 87 -6.06 -14.21 26.48
CA ILE A 87 -7.13 -14.47 25.51
C ILE A 87 -7.28 -13.29 24.55
N ALA A 88 -7.16 -12.05 25.04
CA ALA A 88 -7.22 -10.88 24.18
C ALA A 88 -6.03 -10.85 23.21
N ASP A 89 -4.87 -11.31 23.66
CA ASP A 89 -3.64 -11.42 22.89
C ASP A 89 -3.78 -12.41 21.73
N ASN A 90 -4.10 -13.67 22.05
CA ASN A 90 -4.28 -14.73 21.04
C ASN A 90 -5.45 -14.43 20.08
N VAL A 91 -6.54 -13.80 20.56
CA VAL A 91 -7.61 -13.28 19.67
C VAL A 91 -7.06 -12.19 18.76
N GLY A 92 -6.15 -11.37 19.27
CA GLY A 92 -5.50 -10.30 18.55
C GLY A 92 -4.75 -10.77 17.33
N ASP A 93 -3.97 -11.85 17.40
CA ASP A 93 -3.19 -12.33 16.24
C ASP A 93 -4.12 -12.74 15.09
N ASN A 94 -5.29 -13.29 15.41
CA ASN A 94 -6.31 -13.60 14.43
C ASN A 94 -6.98 -12.33 13.84
N VAL A 95 -7.24 -11.31 14.65
CA VAL A 95 -7.94 -10.09 14.22
C VAL A 95 -7.01 -9.14 13.46
N GLY A 96 -5.80 -8.91 13.97
CA GLY A 96 -4.80 -8.03 13.39
C GLY A 96 -3.96 -8.72 12.32
N ASP A 97 -3.26 -9.78 12.73
CA ASP A 97 -2.21 -10.39 11.92
C ASP A 97 -2.71 -11.40 10.90
N VAL A 98 -3.94 -11.91 11.05
CA VAL A 98 -4.62 -12.68 9.99
C VAL A 98 -5.62 -11.81 9.24
N ALA A 99 -6.69 -11.33 9.88
CA ALA A 99 -7.76 -10.63 9.15
C ALA A 99 -7.31 -9.29 8.55
N GLY A 100 -6.59 -8.47 9.33
CA GLY A 100 -6.02 -7.20 8.84
C GLY A 100 -5.00 -7.40 7.72
N MET A 101 -4.08 -8.35 7.87
CA MET A 101 -3.08 -8.69 6.84
C MET A 101 -3.74 -9.23 5.56
N GLY A 102 -4.77 -10.08 5.69
CA GLY A 102 -5.52 -10.59 4.55
C GLY A 102 -6.22 -9.49 3.76
N ALA A 103 -6.80 -8.49 4.45
CA ALA A 103 -7.43 -7.34 3.81
C ALA A 103 -6.41 -6.44 3.10
N ASP A 104 -5.25 -6.21 3.71
CA ASP A 104 -4.13 -5.46 3.13
C ASP A 104 -3.65 -6.08 1.81
N LEU A 105 -3.35 -7.39 1.83
CA LEU A 105 -2.85 -8.08 0.66
C LEU A 105 -3.94 -8.31 -0.39
N TYR A 106 -5.20 -8.45 0.01
CA TYR A 106 -6.34 -8.44 -0.91
C TYR A 106 -6.38 -7.14 -1.72
N GLU A 107 -6.30 -5.99 -1.04
CA GLU A 107 -6.32 -4.71 -1.71
C GLU A 107 -5.07 -4.49 -2.56
N SER A 108 -3.88 -4.83 -2.05
CA SER A 108 -2.62 -4.73 -2.82
C SER A 108 -2.72 -5.48 -4.15
N TYR A 109 -3.27 -6.69 -4.09
CA TYR A 109 -3.43 -7.56 -5.25
C TYR A 109 -4.48 -7.01 -6.22
N TYR A 110 -5.66 -6.66 -5.72
CA TYR A 110 -6.73 -6.10 -6.54
C TYR A 110 -6.30 -4.78 -7.21
N GLY A 111 -5.71 -3.87 -6.42
CA GLY A 111 -5.30 -2.54 -6.84
C GLY A 111 -4.20 -2.56 -7.90
N SER A 112 -3.18 -3.43 -7.74
CA SER A 112 -2.12 -3.58 -8.75
C SER A 112 -2.63 -4.11 -10.08
N ILE A 113 -3.56 -5.08 -10.07
CA ILE A 113 -4.20 -5.61 -11.28
C ILE A 113 -5.02 -4.51 -11.95
N LEU A 114 -5.88 -3.82 -11.20
CA LEU A 114 -6.74 -2.78 -11.75
C LEU A 114 -5.93 -1.58 -12.29
N ALA A 115 -4.90 -1.13 -11.58
CA ALA A 115 -4.03 -0.05 -12.04
C ALA A 115 -3.32 -0.44 -13.35
N SER A 116 -2.83 -1.68 -13.44
CA SER A 116 -2.22 -2.21 -14.67
C SER A 116 -3.21 -2.28 -15.82
N MET A 117 -4.45 -2.68 -15.56
CA MET A 117 -5.53 -2.67 -16.57
C MET A 117 -5.81 -1.25 -17.07
N ALA A 118 -5.92 -0.27 -16.17
CA ALA A 118 -6.17 1.13 -16.54
C ALA A 118 -5.04 1.70 -17.42
N LEU A 119 -3.78 1.40 -17.06
CA LEU A 119 -2.62 1.82 -17.84
C LEU A 119 -2.53 1.11 -19.19
N ALA A 120 -2.86 -0.18 -19.24
CA ALA A 120 -2.94 -0.94 -20.50
C ALA A 120 -3.96 -0.32 -21.46
N ALA A 121 -5.15 0.05 -20.95
CA ALA A 121 -6.18 0.69 -21.75
C ALA A 121 -5.70 2.06 -22.28
N ALA A 122 -5.06 2.87 -21.45
CA ALA A 122 -4.53 4.16 -21.86
C ALA A 122 -3.37 4.02 -22.88
N ALA A 123 -2.48 3.05 -22.68
CA ALA A 123 -1.41 2.76 -23.63
C ALA A 123 -1.96 2.29 -24.99
N ALA A 124 -2.98 1.43 -24.99
CA ALA A 124 -3.65 0.96 -26.21
C ALA A 124 -4.30 2.10 -26.98
N MET A 125 -4.99 3.03 -26.29
CA MET A 125 -5.53 4.24 -26.90
C MET A 125 -4.43 5.08 -27.56
N ARG A 126 -3.29 5.25 -26.88
CA ARG A 126 -2.17 6.05 -27.41
C ARG A 126 -1.55 5.43 -28.66
N LEU A 127 -1.49 4.10 -28.72
CA LEU A 127 -1.02 3.36 -29.88
C LEU A 127 -2.06 3.29 -31.00
N SER A 128 -3.26 3.88 -30.82
CA SER A 128 -4.38 3.83 -31.76
C SER A 128 -4.75 2.38 -32.14
N LEU A 129 -4.70 1.47 -31.16
CA LEU A 129 -5.07 0.08 -31.37
C LEU A 129 -6.60 -0.03 -31.51
N GLU A 130 -7.05 -0.86 -32.45
CA GLU A 130 -8.45 -1.03 -32.78
C GLU A 130 -8.93 -2.48 -32.58
N GLY A 131 -10.24 -2.67 -32.60
CA GLY A 131 -10.86 -3.99 -32.46
C GLY A 131 -10.57 -4.66 -31.12
N GLY A 132 -10.10 -5.91 -31.15
CA GLY A 132 -9.85 -6.71 -29.95
C GLY A 132 -8.50 -6.46 -29.28
N GLU A 133 -7.60 -5.69 -29.88
CA GLU A 133 -6.23 -5.49 -29.38
C GLU A 133 -6.16 -4.75 -28.03
N PRO A 134 -6.94 -3.67 -27.78
CA PRO A 134 -6.96 -3.02 -26.46
C PRO A 134 -7.36 -3.99 -25.34
N LEU A 135 -8.33 -4.87 -25.62
CA LEU A 135 -8.79 -5.87 -24.65
C LEU A 135 -7.70 -6.90 -24.35
N LYS A 136 -6.93 -7.34 -25.36
CA LYS A 136 -5.80 -8.25 -25.17
C LYS A 136 -4.76 -7.66 -24.21
N MET A 137 -4.45 -6.37 -24.30
CA MET A 137 -3.53 -5.69 -23.37
C MET A 137 -4.10 -5.62 -21.95
N VAL A 138 -5.38 -5.24 -21.80
CA VAL A 138 -6.02 -5.11 -20.48
C VAL A 138 -6.12 -6.45 -19.74
N VAL A 139 -6.37 -7.55 -20.46
CA VAL A 139 -6.55 -8.88 -19.85
C VAL A 139 -5.23 -9.50 -19.35
N VAL A 140 -4.06 -8.97 -19.74
CA VAL A 140 -2.75 -9.49 -19.30
C VAL A 140 -2.65 -9.59 -17.78
N ALA A 141 -3.00 -8.53 -17.05
CA ALA A 141 -2.88 -8.49 -15.59
C ALA A 141 -3.77 -9.54 -14.88
N PRO A 142 -5.10 -9.61 -15.12
CA PRO A 142 -5.93 -10.64 -14.50
C PRO A 142 -5.60 -12.06 -14.98
N ALA A 143 -5.14 -12.23 -16.23
CA ALA A 143 -4.70 -13.54 -16.72
C ALA A 143 -3.42 -14.03 -16.02
N LEU A 144 -2.43 -13.13 -15.84
CA LEU A 144 -1.22 -13.41 -15.08
C LEU A 144 -1.54 -13.81 -13.64
N ALA A 145 -2.44 -13.06 -13.00
CA ALA A 145 -2.97 -13.36 -11.68
C ALA A 145 -3.60 -14.77 -11.61
N GLY A 146 -4.49 -15.10 -12.55
CA GLY A 146 -5.13 -16.42 -12.62
C GLY A 146 -4.15 -17.57 -12.82
N ILE A 147 -3.15 -17.42 -13.69
CA ILE A 147 -2.07 -18.42 -13.86
C ILE A 147 -1.26 -18.55 -12.57
N GLY A 148 -0.93 -17.43 -11.91
CA GLY A 148 -0.22 -17.41 -10.63
C GLY A 148 -0.91 -18.25 -9.55
N ILE A 149 -2.25 -18.18 -9.47
CA ILE A 149 -3.05 -19.01 -8.55
C ILE A 149 -2.84 -20.51 -8.82
N ILE A 150 -2.90 -20.95 -10.08
CA ILE A 150 -2.72 -22.35 -10.46
C ILE A 150 -1.30 -22.81 -10.10
N LEU A 151 -0.29 -22.00 -10.40
CA LEU A 151 1.11 -22.33 -10.12
C LEU A 151 1.45 -22.29 -8.62
N ALA A 152 0.75 -21.47 -7.84
CA ALA A 152 0.87 -21.48 -6.39
C ALA A 152 0.30 -22.76 -5.79
N ILE A 153 -0.80 -23.31 -6.32
CA ILE A 153 -1.32 -24.64 -5.91
C ILE A 153 -0.24 -25.69 -6.10
N VAL A 154 0.45 -25.70 -7.26
CA VAL A 154 1.56 -26.62 -7.52
C VAL A 154 2.68 -26.44 -6.48
N GLY A 155 3.09 -25.19 -6.22
CA GLY A 155 4.12 -24.89 -5.23
C GLY A 155 3.75 -25.36 -3.81
N ILE A 156 2.50 -25.18 -3.40
CA ILE A 156 2.01 -25.61 -2.07
C ILE A 156 2.20 -27.11 -1.87
N PHE A 157 1.91 -27.94 -2.88
CA PHE A 157 2.10 -29.40 -2.78
C PHE A 157 3.57 -29.85 -2.69
N THR A 158 4.52 -28.95 -2.94
CA THR A 158 5.96 -29.24 -2.80
C THR A 158 6.51 -28.98 -1.40
N VAL A 159 5.79 -28.21 -0.58
CA VAL A 159 6.22 -27.88 0.79
C VAL A 159 6.06 -29.11 1.68
N LYS A 160 7.19 -29.67 2.14
CA LYS A 160 7.25 -30.85 3.02
C LYS A 160 8.41 -30.72 3.99
N THR A 161 8.22 -31.16 5.23
CA THR A 161 9.27 -31.20 6.25
C THR A 161 9.35 -32.56 6.94
N LYS A 162 10.39 -32.79 7.74
CA LYS A 162 10.62 -34.01 8.51
C LYS A 162 10.57 -33.71 10.00
N GLU A 163 10.40 -34.74 10.84
CA GLU A 163 10.52 -34.57 12.29
C GLU A 163 11.95 -34.17 12.68
N GLY A 164 12.07 -33.28 13.68
CA GLY A 164 13.36 -32.76 14.14
C GLY A 164 14.05 -31.77 13.19
N ALA A 165 13.30 -31.18 12.25
CA ALA A 165 13.82 -30.16 11.34
C ALA A 165 14.32 -28.91 12.09
N SER A 166 15.46 -28.37 11.65
CA SER A 166 15.97 -27.08 12.13
C SER A 166 15.20 -25.91 11.53
N MET A 167 15.37 -24.71 12.10
CA MET A 167 14.83 -23.46 11.56
C MET A 167 15.19 -23.26 10.08
N SER A 168 16.46 -23.46 9.73
CA SER A 168 16.95 -23.42 8.35
C SER A 168 16.25 -24.45 7.45
N ASP A 169 15.96 -25.66 7.93
CA ASP A 169 15.27 -26.68 7.13
C ASP A 169 13.82 -26.26 6.82
N LEU A 170 13.14 -25.65 7.79
CA LEU A 170 11.77 -25.15 7.63
C LEU A 170 11.72 -23.97 6.65
N LEU A 171 12.60 -22.97 6.81
CA LEU A 171 12.75 -21.85 5.87
C LEU A 171 13.04 -22.36 4.47
N HIS A 172 13.95 -23.33 4.32
CA HIS A 172 14.28 -23.90 3.03
C HIS A 172 13.08 -24.57 2.35
N SER A 173 12.24 -25.28 3.11
CA SER A 173 11.03 -25.93 2.59
C SER A 173 10.00 -24.91 2.10
N LEU A 174 9.77 -23.84 2.86
CA LEU A 174 8.89 -22.74 2.45
C LEU A 174 9.43 -22.03 1.20
N HIS A 175 10.73 -21.70 1.18
CA HIS A 175 11.40 -21.08 0.06
C HIS A 175 11.39 -21.95 -1.19
N LEU A 176 11.48 -23.28 -1.06
CA LEU A 176 11.40 -24.19 -2.20
C LEU A 176 10.06 -24.05 -2.93
N GLY A 177 8.95 -24.05 -2.19
CA GLY A 177 7.62 -23.85 -2.77
C GLY A 177 7.52 -22.52 -3.51
N VAL A 178 7.95 -21.42 -2.88
CA VAL A 178 7.92 -20.08 -3.49
C VAL A 178 8.82 -20.01 -4.74
N ARG A 179 10.02 -20.61 -4.70
CA ARG A 179 10.95 -20.64 -5.84
C ARG A 179 10.39 -21.44 -7.01
N ILE A 180 9.76 -22.59 -6.76
CA ILE A 180 9.13 -23.40 -7.80
C ILE A 180 8.01 -22.60 -8.47
N SER A 181 7.09 -22.02 -7.71
CA SER A 181 6.03 -21.17 -8.27
C SER A 181 6.60 -19.98 -9.04
N SER A 182 7.69 -19.37 -8.54
CA SER A 182 8.38 -18.24 -9.19
C SER A 182 9.00 -18.64 -10.55
N ILE A 183 9.66 -19.80 -10.64
CA ILE A 183 10.24 -20.29 -11.89
C ILE A 183 9.13 -20.61 -12.90
N LEU A 184 8.08 -21.28 -12.44
CA LEU A 184 6.95 -21.65 -13.31
C LEU A 184 6.24 -20.42 -13.86
N ILE A 185 6.04 -19.36 -13.06
CA ILE A 185 5.35 -18.15 -13.53
C ILE A 185 6.19 -17.38 -14.54
N VAL A 186 7.52 -17.40 -14.44
CA VAL A 186 8.40 -16.82 -15.47
C VAL A 186 8.17 -17.49 -16.82
N ILE A 187 8.10 -18.82 -16.86
CA ILE A 187 7.87 -19.56 -18.12
C ILE A 187 6.45 -19.33 -18.64
N ALA A 188 5.44 -19.48 -17.75
CA ALA A 188 4.04 -19.38 -18.14
C ALA A 188 3.65 -17.95 -18.57
N SER A 189 4.18 -16.91 -17.94
CA SER A 189 3.95 -15.52 -18.33
C SER A 189 4.55 -15.19 -19.70
N GLY A 190 5.69 -15.78 -20.06
CA GLY A 190 6.27 -15.62 -21.39
C GLY A 190 5.37 -16.19 -22.48
N ALA A 191 4.83 -17.40 -22.27
CA ALA A 191 3.85 -18.01 -23.16
C ALA A 191 2.56 -17.18 -23.25
N LEU A 192 2.01 -16.74 -22.11
CA LEU A 192 0.83 -15.88 -22.04
C LEU A 192 1.01 -14.61 -22.89
N LEU A 193 2.12 -13.90 -22.70
CA LEU A 193 2.40 -12.65 -23.42
C LEU A 193 2.65 -12.86 -24.90
N TYR A 194 3.31 -13.96 -25.28
CA TYR A 194 3.48 -14.32 -26.69
C TYR A 194 2.13 -14.49 -27.39
N PHE A 195 1.19 -15.22 -26.79
CA PHE A 195 -0.14 -15.45 -27.38
C PHE A 195 -1.05 -14.22 -27.35
N LEU A 196 -0.96 -13.37 -26.32
CA LEU A 196 -1.80 -12.18 -26.22
C LEU A 196 -1.26 -10.97 -26.98
N LEU A 197 0.05 -10.74 -26.95
CA LEU A 197 0.66 -9.50 -27.43
C LEU A 197 1.61 -9.70 -28.62
N GLY A 198 1.91 -10.93 -29.02
CA GLY A 198 2.91 -11.23 -30.06
C GLY A 198 2.63 -10.59 -31.42
N ASP A 199 1.35 -10.42 -31.76
CA ASP A 199 0.91 -9.88 -33.05
C ASP A 199 0.56 -8.38 -33.00
N ILE A 200 0.64 -7.73 -31.82
CA ILE A 200 0.23 -6.32 -31.67
C ILE A 200 1.38 -5.40 -32.06
N ALA A 201 1.19 -4.63 -33.13
CA ALA A 201 2.17 -3.67 -33.59
C ALA A 201 2.46 -2.59 -32.53
N GLY A 202 3.74 -2.26 -32.34
CA GLY A 202 4.17 -1.25 -31.35
C GLY A 202 4.24 -1.76 -29.90
N VAL A 203 3.88 -3.02 -29.63
CA VAL A 203 4.01 -3.64 -28.29
C VAL A 203 5.08 -4.72 -28.31
N ARG A 204 6.07 -4.60 -27.43
CA ARG A 204 7.13 -5.59 -27.26
C ARG A 204 6.72 -6.60 -26.19
N TRP A 205 6.10 -7.70 -26.58
CA TRP A 205 5.65 -8.76 -25.64
C TRP A 205 6.79 -9.24 -24.72
N TRP A 206 8.01 -9.41 -25.25
CA TRP A 206 9.18 -9.81 -24.47
C TRP A 206 9.67 -8.72 -23.52
N GLY A 207 9.41 -7.45 -23.83
CA GLY A 207 9.70 -6.31 -22.98
C GLY A 207 8.77 -6.25 -21.77
N ILE A 208 7.48 -6.49 -22.00
CA ILE A 208 6.48 -6.66 -20.92
C ILE A 208 6.81 -7.89 -20.06
N TRP A 209 7.33 -8.96 -20.67
CA TRP A 209 7.79 -10.15 -19.94
C TRP A 209 8.97 -9.85 -19.00
N ILE A 210 9.96 -9.08 -19.48
CA ILE A 210 11.06 -8.60 -18.63
C ILE A 210 10.54 -7.73 -17.48
N ALA A 211 9.51 -6.91 -17.70
CA ALA A 211 8.91 -6.10 -16.64
C ALA A 211 8.28 -6.97 -15.53
N ILE A 212 7.56 -8.05 -15.91
CA ILE A 212 7.02 -9.03 -14.95
C ILE A 212 8.16 -9.68 -14.14
N ILE A 213 9.23 -10.12 -14.83
CA ILE A 213 10.40 -10.73 -14.17
C ILE A 213 11.07 -9.74 -13.22
N ALA A 214 11.22 -8.48 -13.62
CA ALA A 214 11.83 -7.45 -12.79
C ALA A 214 11.07 -7.24 -11.48
N GLY A 215 9.73 -7.21 -11.54
CA GLY A 215 8.87 -7.14 -10.36
C GLY A 215 8.98 -8.38 -9.46
N LEU A 216 8.94 -9.58 -10.05
CA LEU A 216 9.10 -10.84 -9.31
C LEU A 216 10.46 -10.91 -8.59
N VAL A 217 11.55 -10.65 -9.32
CA VAL A 217 12.91 -10.63 -8.77
C VAL A 217 13.04 -9.56 -7.69
N ALA A 218 12.46 -8.39 -7.89
CA ALA A 218 12.46 -7.34 -6.87
C ALA A 218 11.79 -7.81 -5.57
N GLY A 219 10.65 -8.48 -5.65
CA GLY A 219 9.98 -9.04 -4.48
C GLY A 219 10.84 -10.05 -3.73
N LEU A 220 11.51 -10.95 -4.46
CA LEU A 220 12.42 -11.95 -3.88
C LEU A 220 13.65 -11.30 -3.23
N VAL A 221 14.23 -10.27 -3.84
CA VAL A 221 15.38 -9.53 -3.27
C VAL A 221 14.97 -8.71 -2.04
N ILE A 222 13.78 -8.12 -2.03
CA ILE A 222 13.24 -7.41 -0.85
C ILE A 222 13.01 -8.39 0.30
N ALA A 223 12.42 -9.56 0.04
CA ALA A 223 12.24 -10.59 1.04
C ALA A 223 13.58 -11.06 1.62
N TRP A 224 14.56 -11.37 0.76
CA TRP A 224 15.91 -11.75 1.19
C TRP A 224 16.61 -10.64 2.00
N GLY A 225 16.51 -9.38 1.56
CA GLY A 225 17.04 -8.25 2.29
C GLY A 225 16.39 -8.10 3.66
N THR A 226 15.08 -8.31 3.76
CA THR A 226 14.34 -8.26 5.02
C THR A 226 14.78 -9.36 5.97
N GLU A 227 14.91 -10.60 5.49
CA GLU A 227 15.38 -11.75 6.27
C GLU A 227 16.75 -11.49 6.90
N ILE A 228 17.69 -10.87 6.18
CA ILE A 228 19.03 -10.51 6.70
C ILE A 228 18.95 -9.63 7.95
N TYR A 229 18.00 -8.70 7.98
CA TYR A 229 17.89 -7.72 9.07
C TYR A 229 16.96 -8.17 10.20
N THR A 230 16.10 -9.16 9.98
CA THR A 230 15.13 -9.60 10.98
C THR A 230 15.44 -10.97 11.57
N SER A 231 16.05 -11.91 10.83
CA SER A 231 16.37 -13.24 11.36
C SER A 231 17.56 -13.21 12.34
N TYR A 232 17.47 -13.93 13.45
CA TYR A 232 18.60 -14.09 14.39
C TYR A 232 19.70 -15.03 13.88
N GLU A 233 19.53 -15.68 12.73
CA GLU A 233 20.62 -16.41 12.07
C GLU A 233 21.68 -15.45 11.49
N HIS A 234 21.35 -14.16 11.39
CA HIS A 234 22.20 -13.15 10.81
C HIS A 234 22.70 -12.12 11.83
N LYS A 235 23.88 -11.56 11.52
CA LYS A 235 24.60 -10.63 12.40
C LYS A 235 23.81 -9.37 12.83
N PRO A 236 22.96 -8.73 11.99
CA PRO A 236 22.23 -7.53 12.41
C PRO A 236 21.38 -7.75 13.66
N THR A 237 20.53 -8.78 13.65
CA THR A 237 19.67 -9.15 14.77
C THR A 237 20.46 -9.64 15.98
N GLN A 238 21.55 -10.38 15.74
CA GLN A 238 22.44 -10.85 16.80
C GLN A 238 23.08 -9.67 17.56
N ARG A 239 23.50 -8.61 16.87
CA ARG A 239 24.04 -7.40 17.50
C ARG A 239 23.05 -6.71 18.41
N ILE A 240 21.76 -6.69 18.05
CA ILE A 240 20.70 -6.12 18.91
C ILE A 240 20.64 -6.91 20.23
N SER A 241 20.71 -8.23 20.16
CA SER A 241 20.70 -9.10 21.35
C SER A 241 21.96 -8.92 22.19
N GLU A 242 23.13 -8.74 21.56
CA GLU A 242 24.37 -8.43 22.26
C GLU A 242 24.26 -7.14 23.08
N GLN A 243 23.57 -6.11 22.56
CA GLN A 243 23.33 -4.85 23.27
C GLN A 243 22.46 -5.02 24.51
N ALA A 244 21.62 -6.05 24.58
CA ALA A 244 20.74 -6.30 25.72
C ALA A 244 21.48 -6.46 27.05
N GLN A 245 22.76 -6.88 27.01
CA GLN A 245 23.64 -6.93 28.18
C GLN A 245 23.89 -5.57 28.83
N THR A 246 23.67 -4.47 28.09
CA THR A 246 23.87 -3.09 28.58
C THR A 246 22.55 -2.39 28.92
N GLY A 247 21.42 -3.09 28.80
CA GLY A 247 20.09 -2.63 29.19
C GLY A 247 19.19 -2.16 28.04
N PRO A 248 17.95 -1.73 28.34
CA PRO A 248 16.94 -1.45 27.31
C PRO A 248 17.27 -0.30 26.36
N ALA A 249 17.96 0.74 26.85
CA ALA A 249 18.24 1.93 26.04
C ALA A 249 19.09 1.63 24.81
N THR A 250 20.12 0.79 24.96
CA THR A 250 21.00 0.39 23.86
C THR A 250 20.34 -0.59 22.91
N VAL A 251 19.44 -1.46 23.40
CA VAL A 251 18.58 -2.31 22.55
C VAL A 251 17.71 -1.46 21.63
N ILE A 252 17.05 -0.43 22.18
CA ILE A 252 16.23 0.49 21.38
C ILE A 252 17.10 1.25 20.36
N ILE A 253 18.26 1.77 20.78
CA ILE A 253 19.16 2.47 19.84
C ILE A 253 19.59 1.54 18.69
N ALA A 254 19.94 0.29 19.01
CA ALA A 254 20.38 -0.68 18.02
C ALA A 254 19.28 -1.07 17.03
N GLY A 255 18.07 -1.37 17.49
CA GLY A 255 16.98 -1.74 16.59
C GLY A 255 16.50 -0.59 15.72
N VAL A 256 16.49 0.66 16.23
CA VAL A 256 16.22 1.84 15.38
C VAL A 256 17.30 1.98 14.31
N ALA A 257 18.58 1.84 14.67
CA ALA A 257 19.69 1.96 13.74
C ALA A 257 19.67 0.87 12.66
N GLU A 258 19.51 -0.40 13.05
CA GLU A 258 19.43 -1.53 12.10
C GLU A 258 18.18 -1.45 11.21
N GLY A 259 17.04 -1.02 11.78
CA GLY A 259 15.84 -0.75 10.99
C GLY A 259 16.06 0.33 9.93
N MET A 260 16.67 1.46 10.29
CA MET A 260 16.97 2.53 9.32
C MET A 260 17.94 2.04 8.25
N LEU A 261 18.97 1.28 8.66
CA LEU A 261 19.94 0.69 7.76
C LEU A 261 19.27 -0.31 6.80
N SER A 262 18.28 -1.09 7.23
CA SER A 262 17.62 -2.10 6.38
C SER A 262 16.92 -1.53 5.14
N THR A 263 16.66 -0.22 5.09
CA THR A 263 15.89 0.43 4.02
C THR A 263 16.62 0.49 2.67
N TRP A 264 17.95 0.46 2.63
CA TRP A 264 18.68 0.69 1.37
C TRP A 264 18.47 -0.42 0.34
N ILE A 265 18.35 -1.69 0.77
CA ILE A 265 18.14 -2.83 -0.15
C ILE A 265 16.77 -2.68 -0.82
N PRO A 266 15.64 -2.53 -0.10
CA PRO A 266 14.35 -2.38 -0.76
C PRO A 266 14.23 -1.12 -1.63
N LEU A 267 14.82 0.00 -1.22
CA LEU A 267 14.80 1.23 -2.03
C LEU A 267 15.58 1.08 -3.34
N LEU A 268 16.82 0.60 -3.28
CA LEU A 268 17.63 0.43 -4.49
C LEU A 268 17.01 -0.60 -5.43
N THR A 269 16.54 -1.72 -4.89
CA THR A 269 15.87 -2.75 -5.69
C THR A 269 14.62 -2.21 -6.37
N THR A 270 13.82 -1.40 -5.69
CA THR A 270 12.62 -0.78 -6.27
C THR A 270 12.98 0.20 -7.39
N VAL A 271 14.02 1.03 -7.21
CA VAL A 271 14.52 1.94 -8.26
C VAL A 271 14.95 1.15 -9.50
N VAL A 272 15.73 0.09 -9.32
CA VAL A 272 16.19 -0.77 -10.43
C VAL A 272 15.00 -1.43 -11.13
N ALA A 273 14.04 -1.96 -10.36
CA ALA A 273 12.85 -2.61 -10.90
C ALA A 273 12.00 -1.65 -11.74
N ILE A 274 11.77 -0.41 -11.26
CA ILE A 274 11.06 0.63 -11.99
C ILE A 274 11.77 0.94 -13.31
N LEU A 275 13.08 1.19 -13.28
CA LEU A 275 13.84 1.53 -14.48
C LEU A 275 13.84 0.40 -15.51
N VAL A 276 14.10 -0.84 -15.07
CA VAL A 276 14.09 -2.01 -15.95
C VAL A 276 12.70 -2.22 -16.54
N ALA A 277 11.65 -2.20 -15.73
CA ALA A 277 10.28 -2.40 -16.19
C ALA A 277 9.85 -1.30 -17.17
N PHE A 278 10.15 -0.04 -16.86
CA PHE A 278 9.82 1.11 -17.71
C PHE A 278 10.53 1.06 -19.06
N ILE A 279 11.84 0.81 -19.07
CA ILE A 279 12.64 0.78 -20.29
C ILE A 279 12.28 -0.44 -21.13
N ALA A 280 12.23 -1.63 -20.52
CA ALA A 280 11.97 -2.88 -21.25
C ALA A 280 10.60 -2.88 -21.91
N ALA A 281 9.58 -2.31 -21.26
CA ALA A 281 8.25 -2.19 -21.82
C ALA A 281 8.16 -1.25 -23.03
N GLY A 282 9.17 -0.40 -23.28
CA GLY A 282 9.15 0.58 -24.37
C GLY A 282 8.85 2.01 -23.91
N GLY A 283 9.13 2.35 -22.65
CA GLY A 283 8.93 3.68 -22.09
C GLY A 283 9.69 4.81 -22.81
N SER A 284 10.77 4.47 -23.53
CA SER A 284 11.48 5.41 -24.40
C SER A 284 10.70 5.80 -25.67
N GLU A 285 9.78 4.93 -26.10
CA GLU A 285 8.93 5.15 -27.29
C GLU A 285 7.62 5.81 -26.88
N THR A 286 6.96 5.24 -25.86
CA THR A 286 5.73 5.76 -25.30
C THR A 286 5.78 5.69 -23.79
N PHE A 287 5.71 6.85 -23.14
CA PHE A 287 5.73 6.95 -21.68
C PHE A 287 4.67 6.04 -21.01
N LEU A 288 3.44 6.02 -21.55
CA LEU A 288 2.35 5.17 -21.05
C LEU A 288 2.67 3.67 -21.10
N LEU A 289 3.37 3.21 -22.14
CA LEU A 289 3.78 1.82 -22.26
C LEU A 289 4.85 1.48 -21.21
N GLY A 290 5.75 2.43 -20.92
CA GLY A 290 6.70 2.32 -19.82
C GLY A 290 6.04 2.23 -18.45
N VAL A 291 5.06 3.11 -18.16
CA VAL A 291 4.35 3.05 -16.87
C VAL A 291 3.44 1.82 -16.78
N PHE A 292 2.86 1.35 -17.89
CA PHE A 292 2.21 0.04 -17.93
C PHE A 292 3.18 -1.09 -17.57
N GLY A 293 4.43 -1.04 -18.07
CA GLY A 293 5.52 -1.91 -17.64
C GLY A 293 5.74 -1.90 -16.13
N VAL A 294 5.77 -0.72 -15.51
CA VAL A 294 5.89 -0.59 -14.05
C VAL A 294 4.68 -1.18 -13.32
N GLY A 295 3.47 -0.92 -13.82
CA GLY A 295 2.24 -1.49 -13.27
C GLY A 295 2.25 -3.01 -13.30
N ILE A 296 2.55 -3.61 -14.46
CA ILE A 296 2.59 -5.07 -14.58
C ILE A 296 3.74 -5.70 -13.80
N ALA A 297 4.82 -4.95 -13.53
CA ALA A 297 5.86 -5.39 -12.61
C ALA A 297 5.31 -5.53 -11.17
N ALA A 298 4.41 -4.65 -10.73
CA ALA A 298 3.74 -4.81 -9.43
C ALA A 298 2.90 -6.10 -9.38
N VAL A 299 2.18 -6.40 -10.47
CA VAL A 299 1.42 -7.67 -10.60
C VAL A 299 2.37 -8.87 -10.67
N GLY A 300 3.51 -8.73 -11.34
CA GLY A 300 4.57 -9.74 -11.41
C GLY A 300 5.16 -10.05 -10.04
N MET A 301 5.40 -9.03 -9.23
CA MET A 301 5.76 -9.18 -7.82
C MET A 301 4.70 -10.01 -7.11
N LEU A 302 3.43 -9.60 -7.15
CA LEU A 302 2.34 -10.29 -6.46
C LEU A 302 1.83 -11.57 -7.15
N SER A 303 2.47 -12.03 -8.23
CA SER A 303 1.99 -13.19 -9.01
C SER A 303 2.07 -14.51 -8.22
N THR A 304 2.96 -14.58 -7.23
CA THR A 304 3.12 -15.71 -6.30
C THR A 304 2.45 -15.46 -4.96
N LEU A 305 1.60 -14.42 -4.84
CA LEU A 305 1.01 -14.00 -3.57
C LEU A 305 0.26 -15.13 -2.85
N ALA A 306 -0.38 -16.05 -3.58
CA ALA A 306 -1.17 -17.11 -2.94
C ALA A 306 -0.32 -18.02 -2.03
N ILE A 307 0.92 -18.30 -2.42
CA ILE A 307 1.85 -19.12 -1.62
C ILE A 307 2.61 -18.26 -0.60
N THR A 308 3.04 -17.05 -0.95
CA THR A 308 3.75 -16.18 0.01
C THR A 308 2.84 -15.69 1.15
N LEU A 309 1.57 -15.42 0.85
CA LEU A 309 0.56 -15.13 1.87
C LEU A 309 0.21 -16.36 2.72
N ALA A 310 0.31 -17.58 2.15
CA ALA A 310 0.13 -18.78 2.95
C ALA A 310 1.28 -18.96 3.97
N THR A 311 2.51 -18.56 3.61
CA THR A 311 3.67 -18.58 4.51
C THR A 311 3.66 -17.44 5.53
N ASP A 312 3.06 -16.30 5.21
CA ASP A 312 2.84 -15.20 6.15
C ASP A 312 1.78 -15.58 7.19
N ALA A 313 0.60 -16.04 6.73
CA ALA A 313 -0.51 -16.46 7.58
C ALA A 313 -0.20 -17.68 8.47
N TYR A 314 0.89 -18.39 8.19
CA TYR A 314 1.39 -19.48 9.02
C TYR A 314 1.86 -18.99 10.39
N GLY A 315 2.47 -17.81 10.48
CA GLY A 315 3.04 -17.28 11.73
C GLY A 315 2.01 -17.14 12.85
N PRO A 316 0.93 -16.37 12.66
CA PRO A 316 -0.12 -16.21 13.68
C PRO A 316 -0.79 -17.53 14.10
N ILE A 317 -0.81 -18.54 13.21
CA ILE A 317 -1.33 -19.87 13.54
C ILE A 317 -0.37 -20.61 14.48
N ALA A 318 0.94 -20.50 14.24
CA ALA A 318 1.97 -21.09 15.10
C ALA A 318 2.00 -20.41 16.47
N ASP A 319 1.84 -19.09 16.50
CA ASP A 319 1.77 -18.29 17.73
C ASP A 319 0.60 -18.73 18.62
N ASN A 320 -0.62 -18.72 18.07
CA ASN A 320 -1.81 -19.24 18.77
C ASN A 320 -1.67 -20.72 19.20
N ALA A 321 -0.96 -21.54 18.43
CA ALA A 321 -0.69 -22.92 18.83
C ALA A 321 0.22 -22.98 20.07
N GLY A 322 1.22 -22.09 20.16
CA GLY A 322 2.04 -21.91 21.35
C GLY A 322 1.23 -21.44 22.54
N GLY A 323 0.39 -20.42 22.38
CA GLY A 323 -0.49 -19.93 23.44
C GLY A 323 -1.43 -21.01 23.98
N ASN A 324 -2.04 -21.78 23.07
CA ASN A 324 -2.87 -22.93 23.48
C ASN A 324 -2.07 -24.03 24.19
N ALA A 325 -0.82 -24.29 23.79
CA ALA A 325 0.03 -25.27 24.44
C ALA A 325 0.33 -24.87 25.90
N GLU A 326 0.63 -23.60 26.14
CA GLU A 326 0.89 -23.08 27.48
C GLU A 326 -0.38 -23.07 28.34
N MET A 327 -1.49 -22.52 27.81
CA MET A 327 -2.77 -22.41 28.52
C MET A 327 -3.37 -23.78 28.90
N THR A 328 -3.03 -24.84 28.17
CA THR A 328 -3.50 -26.21 28.45
C THR A 328 -2.47 -27.08 29.15
N HIS A 329 -1.32 -26.52 29.55
CA HIS A 329 -0.24 -27.19 30.26
C HIS A 329 0.27 -28.45 29.53
N GLN A 330 0.48 -28.32 28.22
CA GLN A 330 1.09 -29.40 27.44
C GLN A 330 2.53 -29.67 27.91
N GLU A 331 3.06 -30.83 27.53
CA GLU A 331 4.46 -31.16 27.80
C GLU A 331 5.40 -30.12 27.17
N SER A 332 6.54 -29.84 27.83
CA SER A 332 7.44 -28.73 27.44
C SER A 332 7.92 -28.80 25.99
N PHE A 333 8.09 -30.01 25.45
CA PHE A 333 8.51 -30.21 24.06
C PHE A 333 7.48 -29.65 23.05
N VAL A 334 6.20 -29.51 23.43
CA VAL A 334 5.16 -28.91 22.59
C VAL A 334 5.40 -27.40 22.47
N ARG A 335 5.64 -26.71 23.60
CA ARG A 335 5.96 -25.27 23.61
C ARG A 335 7.28 -24.99 22.92
N GLU A 336 8.32 -25.81 23.16
CA GLU A 336 9.60 -25.68 22.45
C GLU A 336 9.45 -25.81 20.93
N ARG A 337 8.58 -26.70 20.46
CA ARG A 337 8.28 -26.82 19.03
C ARG A 337 7.52 -25.61 18.50
N THR A 338 6.48 -25.15 19.20
CA THR A 338 5.71 -23.97 18.76
C THR A 338 6.56 -22.70 18.78
N ASP A 339 7.45 -22.52 19.77
CA ASP A 339 8.38 -21.37 19.82
C ASP A 339 9.29 -21.32 18.59
N MET A 340 9.74 -22.48 18.08
CA MET A 340 10.50 -22.54 16.82
C MET A 340 9.66 -22.16 15.59
N LEU A 341 8.40 -22.61 15.56
CA LEU A 341 7.47 -22.31 14.46
C LEU A 341 7.02 -20.84 14.48
N ASP A 342 6.88 -20.26 15.66
CA ASP A 342 6.55 -18.85 15.89
C ASP A 342 7.70 -17.94 15.43
N SER A 343 8.94 -18.24 15.84
CA SER A 343 10.14 -17.56 15.33
C SER A 343 10.24 -17.58 13.79
N LEU A 344 9.88 -18.72 13.18
CA LEU A 344 9.76 -18.83 11.73
C LEU A 344 8.69 -17.89 11.19
N GLY A 345 7.52 -17.89 11.84
CA GLY A 345 6.42 -16.96 11.60
C GLY A 345 6.83 -15.49 11.62
N ASN A 346 7.62 -15.06 12.61
CA ASN A 346 8.06 -13.66 12.73
C ASN A 346 8.92 -13.23 11.55
N THR A 347 9.78 -14.14 11.09
CA THR A 347 10.61 -13.91 9.89
C THR A 347 9.75 -13.90 8.62
N THR A 348 8.85 -14.87 8.44
CA THR A 348 7.98 -14.91 7.26
C THR A 348 7.00 -13.73 7.22
N ALA A 349 6.48 -13.28 8.36
CA ALA A 349 5.65 -12.09 8.48
C ALA A 349 6.41 -10.82 8.11
N ALA A 350 7.67 -10.67 8.54
CA ALA A 350 8.50 -9.54 8.12
C ALA A 350 8.73 -9.55 6.60
N THR A 351 9.07 -10.70 6.01
CA THR A 351 9.26 -10.81 4.55
C THR A 351 7.96 -10.55 3.77
N GLY A 352 6.81 -11.01 4.28
CA GLY A 352 5.48 -10.74 3.75
C GLY A 352 5.12 -9.25 3.77
N LYS A 353 5.39 -8.56 4.89
CA LYS A 353 5.28 -7.10 5.02
C LYS A 353 6.19 -6.39 4.02
N GLY A 354 7.45 -6.81 3.88
CA GLY A 354 8.38 -6.27 2.88
C GLY A 354 7.85 -6.39 1.45
N PHE A 355 7.23 -7.52 1.12
CA PHE A 355 6.60 -7.77 -0.18
C PHE A 355 5.38 -6.86 -0.43
N ALA A 356 4.50 -6.73 0.57
CA ALA A 356 3.36 -5.80 0.52
C ALA A 356 3.84 -4.36 0.28
N ILE A 357 4.81 -3.90 1.06
CA ILE A 357 5.38 -2.55 0.98
C ILE A 357 6.09 -2.32 -0.37
N GLY A 358 6.87 -3.28 -0.86
CA GLY A 358 7.52 -3.22 -2.18
C GLY A 358 6.52 -3.12 -3.33
N SER A 359 5.47 -3.94 -3.30
CA SER A 359 4.42 -3.91 -4.34
C SER A 359 3.62 -2.60 -4.29
N ALA A 360 3.39 -2.04 -3.11
CA ALA A 360 2.71 -0.77 -2.93
C ALA A 360 3.48 0.38 -3.60
N ALA A 361 4.81 0.38 -3.55
CA ALA A 361 5.62 1.42 -4.21
C ALA A 361 5.47 1.40 -5.74
N LEU A 362 5.55 0.22 -6.36
CA LEU A 362 5.32 0.05 -7.81
C LEU A 362 3.88 0.41 -8.19
N THR A 363 2.91 -0.04 -7.40
CA THR A 363 1.48 0.23 -7.62
C THR A 363 1.15 1.71 -7.48
N ALA A 364 1.71 2.40 -6.51
CA ALA A 364 1.46 3.82 -6.28
C ALA A 364 1.95 4.69 -7.45
N LEU A 365 3.10 4.35 -8.05
CA LEU A 365 3.57 5.02 -9.27
C LEU A 365 2.60 4.81 -10.45
N ALA A 366 2.07 3.59 -10.59
CA ALA A 366 1.04 3.28 -11.58
C ALA A 366 -0.26 4.07 -11.31
N LEU A 367 -0.69 4.17 -10.05
CA LEU A 367 -1.86 4.94 -9.65
C LEU A 367 -1.69 6.45 -9.85
N LEU A 368 -0.47 6.98 -9.70
CA LEU A 368 -0.17 8.38 -10.00
C LEU A 368 -0.38 8.68 -11.50
N ALA A 369 0.04 7.79 -12.39
CA ALA A 369 -0.28 7.93 -13.81
C ALA A 369 -1.78 7.74 -14.10
N ALA A 370 -2.44 6.79 -13.43
CA ALA A 370 -3.88 6.62 -13.52
C ALA A 370 -4.66 7.87 -13.08
N TYR A 371 -4.16 8.60 -12.06
CA TYR A 371 -4.72 9.87 -11.62
C TYR A 371 -4.64 10.92 -12.74
N VAL A 372 -3.48 11.08 -13.39
CA VAL A 372 -3.31 12.01 -14.52
C VAL A 372 -4.25 11.67 -15.68
N ILE A 373 -4.41 10.38 -16.02
CA ILE A 373 -5.35 9.91 -17.06
C ILE A 373 -6.80 10.21 -16.66
N THR A 374 -7.15 10.05 -15.39
CA THR A 374 -8.51 10.33 -14.90
C THR A 374 -8.79 11.84 -14.91
N VAL A 375 -7.79 12.66 -14.58
CA VAL A 375 -7.84 14.12 -14.73
C VAL A 375 -8.08 14.51 -16.19
N GLN A 376 -7.35 13.91 -17.13
CA GLN A 376 -7.51 14.11 -18.58
C GLN A 376 -8.92 13.76 -19.05
N THR A 377 -9.42 12.58 -18.66
CA THR A 377 -10.78 12.11 -18.99
C THR A 377 -11.86 13.03 -18.38
N SER A 378 -11.62 13.53 -17.17
CA SER A 378 -12.54 14.42 -16.47
C SER A 378 -12.60 15.80 -17.09
N LEU A 379 -11.48 16.32 -17.59
CA LEU A 379 -11.44 17.58 -18.36
C LEU A 379 -12.29 17.45 -19.62
N ASP A 380 -12.11 16.37 -20.37
CA ASP A 380 -12.84 16.15 -21.62
C ASP A 380 -14.35 16.00 -21.38
N SER A 381 -14.73 15.22 -20.37
CA SER A 381 -16.13 15.00 -19.98
C SER A 381 -16.84 16.30 -19.56
N GLN A 382 -16.12 17.25 -18.97
CA GLN A 382 -16.71 18.55 -18.57
C GLN A 382 -17.02 19.42 -19.78
N VAL A 383 -16.16 19.40 -20.80
CA VAL A 383 -16.37 20.19 -22.02
C VAL A 383 -17.45 19.56 -22.89
N ALA A 384 -17.48 18.23 -23.00
CA ALA A 384 -18.53 17.50 -23.71
C ALA A 384 -19.95 17.70 -23.10
N ALA A 385 -20.04 18.11 -21.83
CA ALA A 385 -21.30 18.39 -21.15
C ALA A 385 -21.81 19.82 -21.36
N LEU A 386 -21.07 20.70 -22.04
CA LEU A 386 -21.51 22.07 -22.33
C LEU A 386 -22.54 22.07 -23.48
N GLU A 387 -23.60 22.87 -23.35
CA GLU A 387 -24.58 23.03 -24.42
C GLU A 387 -23.95 23.75 -25.63
N PRO A 388 -24.10 23.22 -26.87
CA PRO A 388 -23.50 23.82 -28.07
C PRO A 388 -23.93 25.27 -28.35
N GLU A 389 -25.10 25.67 -27.86
CA GLU A 389 -25.68 27.00 -28.07
C GLU A 389 -25.07 28.09 -27.17
N ALA A 390 -24.41 27.69 -26.07
CA ALA A 390 -23.75 28.61 -25.13
C ALA A 390 -22.29 28.95 -25.54
N LEU A 391 -21.81 28.38 -26.65
CA LEU A 391 -20.43 28.50 -27.11
C LEU A 391 -20.32 29.53 -28.26
N PRO A 392 -19.33 30.45 -28.25
CA PRO A 392 -18.99 31.29 -29.40
C PRO A 392 -18.83 30.48 -30.69
N ARG A 393 -19.48 30.92 -31.79
CA ARG A 393 -19.54 30.17 -33.05
C ARG A 393 -18.27 30.34 -33.89
N PHE A 394 -17.80 29.23 -34.45
CA PHE A 394 -16.71 29.14 -35.42
C PHE A 394 -17.01 29.95 -36.70
N GLN A 395 -16.05 30.76 -37.19
CA GLN A 395 -16.04 31.23 -38.58
C GLN A 395 -14.88 30.59 -39.34
N GLN A 396 -15.19 29.62 -40.19
CA GLN A 396 -14.21 28.97 -41.06
C GLN A 396 -14.12 29.72 -42.41
N THR A 397 -12.98 30.33 -42.71
CA THR A 397 -12.65 30.77 -44.08
C THR A 397 -11.78 29.71 -44.76
N ASN A 398 -12.25 29.11 -45.85
CA ASN A 398 -11.67 27.93 -46.51
C ASN A 398 -11.05 28.29 -47.90
N PRO A 399 -10.44 27.36 -48.67
CA PRO A 399 -9.15 26.64 -48.58
C PRO A 399 -8.21 26.91 -49.79
N LYS A 400 -6.89 26.76 -49.62
CA LYS A 400 -6.01 25.94 -50.50
C LYS A 400 -4.55 26.04 -50.03
N ALA A 401 -3.96 24.87 -49.74
CA ALA A 401 -2.55 24.63 -49.37
C ALA A 401 -2.03 25.35 -48.10
N GLY A 402 -2.05 24.66 -46.95
CA GLY A 402 -1.60 25.22 -45.66
C GLY A 402 -2.67 26.06 -44.97
N LYS A 403 -3.63 25.42 -44.28
CA LYS A 403 -4.87 26.06 -43.81
C LYS A 403 -4.62 26.98 -42.60
N GLU A 404 -4.47 28.28 -42.85
CA GLU A 404 -4.67 29.32 -41.84
C GLU A 404 -6.16 29.62 -41.66
N GLY A 405 -6.64 29.73 -40.42
CA GLY A 405 -8.02 30.12 -40.10
C GLY A 405 -8.09 30.96 -38.82
N ILE A 406 -9.17 31.73 -38.64
CA ILE A 406 -9.47 32.39 -37.36
C ILE A 406 -10.38 31.43 -36.60
N LEU A 407 -9.79 30.67 -35.67
CA LEU A 407 -10.55 29.90 -34.70
C LEU A 407 -10.70 30.80 -33.46
N ASN A 408 -11.91 30.98 -32.95
CA ASN A 408 -12.10 31.56 -31.63
C ASN A 408 -12.69 30.47 -30.74
N PRO A 409 -11.87 29.48 -30.33
CA PRO A 409 -12.39 28.38 -29.53
C PRO A 409 -12.95 28.96 -28.22
N PRO A 410 -14.15 28.54 -27.79
CA PRO A 410 -14.75 29.01 -26.55
C PRO A 410 -13.76 28.85 -25.39
N HIS A 411 -13.36 29.95 -24.76
CA HIS A 411 -12.59 29.89 -23.52
C HIS A 411 -13.55 29.53 -22.38
N ILE A 412 -13.27 28.41 -21.72
CA ILE A 412 -14.09 27.86 -20.63
C ILE A 412 -13.55 28.33 -19.26
N GLY A 413 -12.39 29.01 -19.25
CA GLY A 413 -11.67 29.42 -18.04
C GLY A 413 -10.36 28.63 -17.85
N ASN A 414 -9.42 29.20 -17.10
CA ASN A 414 -8.14 28.55 -16.72
C ASN A 414 -7.35 27.97 -17.90
N GLY A 415 -7.44 28.62 -19.06
CA GLY A 415 -6.81 28.21 -20.32
C GLY A 415 -7.31 26.86 -20.86
N LEU A 416 -8.54 26.48 -20.52
CA LEU A 416 -9.28 25.39 -21.15
C LEU A 416 -10.14 25.95 -22.28
N PHE A 417 -10.17 25.23 -23.40
CA PHE A 417 -10.90 25.60 -24.60
C PHE A 417 -11.84 24.48 -25.05
N ALA A 418 -12.89 24.80 -25.81
CA ALA A 418 -13.66 23.78 -26.52
C ALA A 418 -13.10 23.60 -27.93
N VAL A 419 -12.65 22.40 -28.28
CA VAL A 419 -12.05 22.09 -29.60
C VAL A 419 -12.69 20.85 -30.21
N GLY A 420 -12.97 20.89 -31.52
CA GLY A 420 -13.67 19.80 -32.23
C GLY A 420 -14.95 20.29 -32.92
N PRO A 421 -15.56 19.46 -33.77
CA PRO A 421 -16.84 19.79 -34.40
C PRO A 421 -17.97 19.84 -33.35
N PRO A 422 -19.10 20.54 -33.64
CA PRO A 422 -20.17 20.75 -32.65
C PRO A 422 -20.78 19.47 -32.04
N ASN A 423 -20.69 18.35 -32.74
CA ASN A 423 -21.22 17.05 -32.29
C ASN A 423 -20.17 16.16 -31.60
N ASP A 424 -18.92 16.63 -31.50
CA ASP A 424 -17.78 15.89 -30.94
C ASP A 424 -16.76 16.89 -30.34
N LEU A 425 -17.19 17.57 -29.28
CA LEU A 425 -16.40 18.59 -28.59
C LEU A 425 -15.48 17.95 -27.55
N HIS A 426 -14.21 18.33 -27.60
CA HIS A 426 -13.17 17.94 -26.67
C HIS A 426 -12.62 19.13 -25.89
N ALA A 427 -12.05 18.84 -24.74
CA ALA A 427 -11.27 19.81 -23.98
C ALA A 427 -9.97 20.17 -24.71
N GLY A 428 -9.67 21.45 -24.91
CA GLY A 428 -8.43 21.95 -25.50
C GLY A 428 -7.54 22.59 -24.45
N LEU A 429 -6.35 22.03 -24.25
CA LEU A 429 -5.37 22.46 -23.25
C LEU A 429 -4.46 23.54 -23.82
N LEU A 430 -4.48 24.74 -23.23
CA LEU A 430 -3.55 25.82 -23.59
C LEU A 430 -2.14 25.53 -23.08
N MET A 431 -1.23 25.32 -24.01
CA MET A 431 0.19 25.14 -23.82
C MET A 431 0.92 26.44 -24.20
N ALA A 432 1.22 27.28 -23.22
CA ALA A 432 1.75 28.62 -23.46
C ALA A 432 2.85 28.98 -22.47
N GLY A 433 4.02 28.32 -22.56
CA GLY A 433 5.22 28.64 -21.77
C GLY A 433 4.96 29.03 -20.30
N GLN A 434 5.72 30.00 -19.76
CA GLN A 434 5.51 30.54 -18.40
C GLN A 434 4.48 31.69 -18.32
N ASN A 435 3.79 32.03 -19.42
CA ASN A 435 2.97 33.25 -19.49
C ASN A 435 1.52 32.99 -19.89
N ARG A 436 0.98 31.85 -19.43
CA ARG A 436 -0.38 31.40 -19.73
C ARG A 436 -1.46 32.44 -19.39
N ALA A 437 -1.31 33.13 -18.27
CA ALA A 437 -2.21 34.21 -17.87
C ALA A 437 -2.18 35.39 -18.86
N ALA A 438 -0.99 35.78 -19.33
CA ALA A 438 -0.85 36.83 -20.34
C ALA A 438 -1.43 36.41 -21.70
N VAL A 439 -1.34 35.13 -22.06
CA VAL A 439 -1.98 34.61 -23.28
C VAL A 439 -3.49 34.60 -23.18
N VAL A 440 -4.05 34.17 -22.04
CA VAL A 440 -5.50 34.22 -21.79
C VAL A 440 -6.03 35.65 -21.78
N ASP A 441 -5.31 36.58 -21.15
CA ASP A 441 -5.63 38.02 -21.15
C ASP A 441 -5.47 38.68 -22.53
N ALA A 442 -4.57 38.17 -23.37
CA ALA A 442 -4.50 38.59 -24.76
C ALA A 442 -5.67 38.06 -25.61
N LEU A 443 -6.20 36.89 -25.27
CA LEU A 443 -7.33 36.26 -25.95
C LEU A 443 -8.69 36.85 -25.58
N SER A 444 -8.82 37.51 -24.43
CA SER A 444 -10.09 38.13 -24.02
C SER A 444 -10.48 39.35 -24.86
N ASP A 445 -9.49 40.04 -25.44
CA ASP A 445 -9.66 41.31 -26.16
C ASP A 445 -9.36 41.25 -27.67
N THR A 446 -8.83 40.13 -28.18
CA THR A 446 -8.29 40.05 -29.55
C THR A 446 -8.56 38.70 -30.21
N GLU A 447 -8.89 38.71 -31.52
CA GLU A 447 -9.00 37.47 -32.30
C GLU A 447 -7.61 36.84 -32.49
N ALA A 448 -7.45 35.57 -32.13
CA ALA A 448 -6.20 34.84 -32.35
C ALA A 448 -6.18 34.17 -33.72
N ARG A 449 -5.01 34.21 -34.38
CA ARG A 449 -4.78 33.48 -35.62
C ARG A 449 -4.31 32.07 -35.27
N LEU A 450 -5.06 31.07 -35.73
CA LEU A 450 -4.78 29.67 -35.47
C LEU A 450 -4.41 28.97 -36.78
N VAL A 451 -3.26 28.31 -36.76
CA VAL A 451 -2.76 27.49 -37.86
C VAL A 451 -2.89 26.04 -37.41
N THR A 452 -3.82 25.31 -38.04
CA THR A 452 -3.96 23.87 -37.83
C THR A 452 -2.78 23.14 -38.44
N ASN A 453 -2.07 22.35 -37.64
CA ASN A 453 -1.03 21.46 -38.14
C ASN A 453 -1.67 20.18 -38.70
N GLU A 454 -1.16 19.65 -39.82
CA GLU A 454 -1.66 18.41 -40.43
C GLU A 454 -1.23 17.21 -39.58
N GLY A 455 -2.05 16.83 -38.60
CA GLY A 455 -1.91 15.58 -37.83
C GLY A 455 -2.23 15.73 -36.35
N GLY A 456 -3.44 15.32 -35.94
CA GLY A 456 -3.76 15.07 -34.53
C GLY A 456 -4.53 16.16 -33.78
N GLY A 457 -4.96 17.22 -34.46
CA GLY A 457 -5.82 18.25 -33.86
C GLY A 457 -5.10 19.16 -32.87
N VAL A 458 -3.76 19.21 -32.88
CA VAL A 458 -3.01 20.27 -32.18
C VAL A 458 -3.08 21.55 -33.00
N PHE A 459 -3.42 22.65 -32.34
CA PHE A 459 -3.54 23.96 -32.98
C PHE A 459 -2.39 24.86 -32.55
N ASP A 460 -1.52 25.24 -33.49
CA ASP A 460 -0.52 26.28 -33.26
C ASP A 460 -1.21 27.64 -33.42
N ALA A 461 -0.93 28.56 -32.50
CA ALA A 461 -1.68 29.80 -32.38
C ALA A 461 -0.76 30.95 -32.05
N THR A 462 -1.07 32.11 -32.62
CA THR A 462 -0.40 33.37 -32.26
C THR A 462 -1.47 34.41 -31.96
N VAL A 463 -1.35 35.04 -30.80
CA VAL A 463 -2.16 36.23 -30.44
C VAL A 463 -1.24 37.43 -30.28
N THR A 464 -1.60 38.56 -30.89
CA THR A 464 -0.82 39.79 -30.83
C THR A 464 -1.63 40.86 -30.10
N ARG A 465 -1.06 41.43 -29.04
CA ARG A 465 -1.66 42.56 -28.29
C ARG A 465 -0.65 43.71 -28.23
N GLY A 466 -0.98 44.82 -28.89
CA GLY A 466 -0.03 45.91 -29.10
C GLY A 466 1.17 45.44 -29.94
N GLU A 467 2.40 45.67 -29.45
CA GLU A 467 3.65 45.24 -30.10
C GLU A 467 4.13 43.83 -29.66
N ARG A 468 3.41 43.16 -28.75
CA ARG A 468 3.79 41.85 -28.22
C ARG A 468 3.01 40.74 -28.91
N SER A 469 3.74 39.74 -29.38
CA SER A 469 3.20 38.50 -29.94
C SER A 469 3.42 37.35 -28.97
N TYR A 470 2.38 36.54 -28.77
CA TYR A 470 2.40 35.37 -27.91
C TYR A 470 2.08 34.14 -28.74
N ASP A 471 3.06 33.24 -28.86
CA ASP A 471 2.88 31.95 -29.52
C ASP A 471 2.49 30.89 -28.49
N PHE A 472 1.50 30.07 -28.83
CA PHE A 472 0.97 29.03 -27.96
C PHE A 472 0.39 27.86 -28.77
N GLN A 473 0.16 26.74 -28.09
CA GLN A 473 -0.53 25.58 -28.67
C GLN A 473 -1.81 25.29 -27.91
N ILE A 474 -2.82 24.79 -28.62
CA ILE A 474 -4.00 24.15 -28.01
C ILE A 474 -3.96 22.66 -28.34
N VAL A 475 -3.87 21.83 -27.31
CA VAL A 475 -3.78 20.37 -27.45
C VAL A 475 -5.07 19.73 -26.96
N PRO A 476 -5.81 18.96 -27.78
CA PRO A 476 -6.98 18.23 -27.34
C PRO A 476 -6.62 17.28 -26.19
N ALA A 477 -7.40 17.31 -25.12
CA ALA A 477 -7.17 16.54 -23.91
C ALA A 477 -7.09 15.05 -24.21
N PRO A 478 -7.96 14.42 -25.02
CA PRO A 478 -7.83 12.99 -25.37
C PRO A 478 -6.49 12.62 -26.00
N ASN A 479 -5.88 13.57 -26.73
CA ASN A 479 -4.62 13.37 -27.45
C ASN A 479 -3.40 13.86 -26.66
N ALA A 480 -3.61 14.54 -25.53
CA ALA A 480 -2.56 15.11 -24.72
C ALA A 480 -1.69 14.01 -24.09
N THR A 481 -0.38 14.18 -24.21
CA THR A 481 0.60 13.33 -23.54
C THR A 481 0.68 13.67 -22.05
N LEU A 482 1.14 12.74 -21.20
CA LEU A 482 1.36 13.02 -19.78
C LEU A 482 2.24 14.27 -19.53
N PRO A 483 3.38 14.46 -20.23
CA PRO A 483 4.16 15.69 -20.10
C PRO A 483 3.37 16.96 -20.43
N GLN A 484 2.47 16.93 -21.42
CA GLN A 484 1.62 18.08 -21.74
C GLN A 484 0.59 18.36 -20.63
N ILE A 485 0.01 17.32 -20.03
CA ILE A 485 -0.91 17.49 -18.90
C ILE A 485 -0.15 18.02 -17.66
N MET A 486 1.04 17.49 -17.39
CA MET A 486 1.90 17.99 -16.31
C MET A 486 2.27 19.45 -16.54
N ALA A 487 2.61 19.85 -17.76
CA ALA A 487 2.90 21.23 -18.09
C ALA A 487 1.66 22.14 -18.01
N TYR A 488 0.47 21.66 -18.43
CA TYR A 488 -0.80 22.40 -18.28
C TYR A 488 -1.10 22.75 -16.81
N TYR A 489 -0.85 21.82 -15.89
CA TYR A 489 -1.03 22.01 -14.45
C TYR A 489 0.21 22.56 -13.73
N ASP A 490 1.27 22.90 -14.45
CA ASP A 490 2.57 23.33 -13.91
C ASP A 490 3.10 22.40 -12.80
N VAL A 491 3.10 21.10 -13.05
CA VAL A 491 3.60 20.09 -12.11
C VAL A 491 5.12 20.08 -12.13
N THR A 492 5.71 21.09 -11.49
CA THR A 492 7.17 21.25 -11.32
C THR A 492 7.52 21.45 -9.86
N LEU A 493 8.76 21.11 -9.45
CA LEU A 493 9.21 21.36 -8.07
C LEU A 493 9.27 22.85 -7.71
N MET A 494 9.28 23.73 -8.71
CA MET A 494 9.28 25.18 -8.53
C MET A 494 7.87 25.74 -8.32
N ASN A 495 6.82 24.96 -8.61
CA ASN A 495 5.44 25.36 -8.32
C ASN A 495 5.18 25.22 -6.81
N PRO A 496 4.84 26.31 -6.09
CA PRO A 496 4.54 26.26 -4.67
C PRO A 496 3.44 25.28 -4.29
N LYS A 497 2.41 25.08 -5.15
CA LYS A 497 1.33 24.11 -4.90
C LYS A 497 1.87 22.69 -4.82
N VAL A 498 2.79 22.33 -5.73
CA VAL A 498 3.45 21.01 -5.76
C VAL A 498 4.32 20.84 -4.52
N LEU A 499 5.12 21.84 -4.16
CA LEU A 499 6.00 21.78 -3.00
C LEU A 499 5.23 21.68 -1.67
N CYS A 500 4.15 22.47 -1.52
CA CYS A 500 3.23 22.35 -0.38
C CYS A 500 2.59 20.96 -0.33
N GLY A 501 2.10 20.46 -1.47
CA GLY A 501 1.61 19.09 -1.58
C GLY A 501 2.63 18.07 -1.10
N LEU A 502 3.87 18.17 -1.56
CA LEU A 502 4.98 17.29 -1.18
C LEU A 502 5.18 17.25 0.33
N PHE A 503 5.29 18.42 0.98
CA PHE A 503 5.43 18.50 2.44
C PHE A 503 4.21 17.94 3.18
N ILE A 504 2.99 18.15 2.67
CA ILE A 504 1.78 17.55 3.24
C ILE A 504 1.84 16.03 3.15
N GLY A 505 2.30 15.47 2.03
CA GLY A 505 2.50 14.04 1.85
C GLY A 505 3.50 13.45 2.85
N VAL A 506 4.65 14.11 3.03
CA VAL A 506 5.65 13.71 4.04
C VAL A 506 5.05 13.79 5.45
N MET A 507 4.39 14.90 5.78
CA MET A 507 3.74 15.10 7.08
C MET A 507 2.71 14.02 7.37
N LEU A 508 1.89 13.64 6.38
CA LEU A 508 0.82 12.66 6.52
C LEU A 508 1.34 11.33 7.04
N VAL A 509 2.49 10.87 6.52
CA VAL A 509 3.15 9.63 6.95
C VAL A 509 3.51 9.68 8.43
N PHE A 510 4.22 10.73 8.87
CA PHE A 510 4.65 10.83 10.26
C PHE A 510 3.49 11.06 11.23
N VAL A 511 2.51 11.88 10.85
CA VAL A 511 1.31 12.13 11.65
C VAL A 511 0.49 10.85 11.78
N PHE A 512 0.35 10.07 10.70
CA PHE A 512 -0.32 8.77 10.74
C PHE A 512 0.37 7.82 11.73
N CYS A 513 1.69 7.62 11.63
CA CYS A 513 2.44 6.76 12.56
C CYS A 513 2.33 7.25 14.01
N ALA A 514 2.44 8.56 14.24
CA ALA A 514 2.32 9.10 15.58
C ALA A 514 0.93 8.84 16.18
N MET A 515 -0.15 8.97 15.39
CA MET A 515 -1.50 8.68 15.86
C MET A 515 -1.68 7.20 16.20
N THR A 516 -1.25 6.28 15.32
CA THR A 516 -1.39 4.84 15.54
C THR A 516 -0.54 4.35 16.70
N MET A 517 0.70 4.81 16.85
CA MET A 517 1.55 4.47 18.00
C MET A 517 0.96 4.99 19.33
N ASN A 518 0.49 6.24 19.35
CA ASN A 518 -0.13 6.79 20.56
C ASN A 518 -1.46 6.09 20.90
N ALA A 519 -2.21 5.64 19.90
CA ALA A 519 -3.42 4.83 20.09
C ALA A 519 -3.09 3.50 20.77
N VAL A 520 -2.10 2.76 20.26
CA VAL A 520 -1.61 1.52 20.90
C VAL A 520 -1.15 1.82 22.33
N GLY A 521 -0.34 2.86 22.55
CA GLY A 521 0.16 3.20 23.88
C GLY A 521 -0.95 3.50 24.90
N ARG A 522 -2.01 4.21 24.49
CA ARG A 522 -3.18 4.46 25.35
C ARG A 522 -3.95 3.18 25.68
N ALA A 523 -4.17 2.33 24.68
CA ALA A 523 -4.90 1.08 24.85
C ALA A 523 -4.11 0.06 25.68
N ALA A 524 -2.81 -0.10 25.40
CA ALA A 524 -1.88 -0.91 26.19
C ALA A 524 -1.82 -0.44 27.64
N TYR A 525 -1.73 0.88 27.90
CA TYR A 525 -1.76 1.39 29.27
C TYR A 525 -3.04 1.00 30.02
N ALA A 526 -4.21 1.09 29.37
CA ALA A 526 -5.46 0.64 29.97
C ALA A 526 -5.45 -0.87 30.25
N MET A 527 -4.92 -1.68 29.32
CA MET A 527 -4.76 -3.13 29.50
C MET A 527 -3.84 -3.45 30.68
N MET A 528 -2.69 -2.78 30.79
CA MET A 528 -1.75 -2.97 31.88
C MET A 528 -2.38 -2.66 33.25
N GLN A 529 -3.15 -1.57 33.35
CA GLN A 529 -3.84 -1.23 34.59
C GLN A 529 -4.87 -2.29 34.98
N GLU A 530 -5.60 -2.85 34.01
CA GLU A 530 -6.55 -3.93 34.28
C GLU A 530 -5.84 -5.20 34.72
N CYS A 531 -4.75 -5.60 34.06
CA CYS A 531 -3.95 -6.75 34.46
C CYS A 531 -3.42 -6.59 35.89
N ARG A 532 -2.83 -5.43 36.22
CA ARG A 532 -2.36 -5.12 37.58
C ARG A 532 -3.48 -5.16 38.61
N ARG A 533 -4.66 -4.63 38.25
CA ARG A 533 -5.85 -4.65 39.13
C ARG A 533 -6.29 -6.08 39.43
N GLN A 534 -6.39 -6.92 38.40
CA GLN A 534 -6.79 -8.32 38.56
C GLN A 534 -5.74 -9.12 39.34
N PHE A 535 -4.45 -8.97 39.04
CA PHE A 535 -3.40 -9.62 39.83
C PHE A 535 -3.39 -9.16 41.30
N GLY A 536 -3.70 -7.89 41.58
CA GLY A 536 -3.89 -7.40 42.95
C GLY A 536 -5.01 -8.15 43.68
N ILE A 537 -6.19 -8.26 43.05
CA ILE A 537 -7.33 -9.01 43.59
C ILE A 537 -6.97 -10.48 43.81
N MET A 538 -6.30 -11.11 42.85
CA MET A 538 -5.88 -12.50 42.94
C MET A 538 -4.92 -12.72 44.12
N ARG A 539 -3.92 -11.84 44.28
CA ARG A 539 -2.96 -11.90 45.40
C ARG A 539 -3.65 -11.75 46.75
N GLU A 540 -4.63 -10.87 46.87
CA GLU A 540 -5.43 -10.72 48.11
C GLU A 540 -6.30 -11.95 48.39
N ALA A 541 -6.87 -12.55 47.35
CA ALA A 541 -7.63 -13.79 47.45
C ALA A 541 -6.74 -14.97 47.88
N PHE A 542 -5.52 -15.07 47.36
CA PHE A 542 -4.55 -16.11 47.76
C PHE A 542 -4.23 -16.01 49.25
N LYS A 543 -3.95 -14.79 49.75
CA LYS A 543 -3.70 -14.54 51.19
C LYS A 543 -4.89 -14.91 52.05
N SER A 544 -6.09 -14.51 51.62
CA SER A 544 -7.34 -14.82 52.33
C SER A 544 -7.65 -16.32 52.34
N GLY A 545 -7.19 -17.04 51.31
CA GLY A 545 -7.25 -18.50 51.20
C GLY A 545 -6.18 -19.25 52.00
N GLY A 546 -5.33 -18.54 52.76
CA GLY A 546 -4.31 -19.14 53.65
C GLY A 546 -2.92 -19.31 53.03
N MET A 547 -2.66 -18.73 51.85
CA MET A 547 -1.32 -18.73 51.25
C MET A 547 -0.37 -17.77 52.00
N SER A 548 0.86 -18.20 52.25
CA SER A 548 1.86 -17.39 52.97
C SER A 548 2.33 -16.19 52.12
N ASP A 549 2.85 -15.15 52.77
CA ASP A 549 3.40 -13.98 52.05
C ASP A 549 4.60 -14.34 51.15
N GLU A 550 5.33 -15.42 51.46
CA GLU A 550 6.43 -15.92 50.64
C GLU A 550 5.90 -16.65 49.40
N ASP A 551 4.86 -17.48 49.56
CA ASP A 551 4.24 -18.18 48.44
C ASP A 551 3.48 -17.24 47.50
N VAL A 552 2.91 -16.14 48.01
CA VAL A 552 2.30 -15.10 47.16
C VAL A 552 3.34 -14.31 46.35
N LYS A 553 4.59 -14.21 46.82
CA LYS A 553 5.67 -13.59 46.05
C LYS A 553 6.21 -14.48 44.94
N ASP A 554 6.03 -15.80 45.07
CA ASP A 554 6.45 -16.78 44.07
C ASP A 554 5.31 -17.02 43.06
N PRO A 555 5.39 -16.46 41.84
CA PRO A 555 4.32 -16.56 40.86
C PRO A 555 4.03 -17.99 40.45
N MET A 556 5.02 -18.89 40.54
CA MET A 556 4.87 -20.28 40.13
C MET A 556 3.99 -21.10 41.09
N LYS A 557 3.72 -20.59 42.29
CA LYS A 557 2.83 -21.22 43.26
C LYS A 557 1.40 -20.72 43.20
N TRP A 558 1.12 -19.71 42.38
CA TRP A 558 -0.21 -19.11 42.29
C TRP A 558 -1.21 -20.10 41.70
N PRO A 559 -2.42 -20.23 42.30
CA PRO A 559 -3.54 -20.90 41.68
C PRO A 559 -3.88 -20.29 40.32
N TYR A 560 -4.31 -21.13 39.39
CA TYR A 560 -4.74 -20.70 38.05
C TYR A 560 -6.05 -19.91 38.07
N GLU A 561 -6.95 -20.23 38.98
CA GLU A 561 -8.25 -19.59 39.11
C GLU A 561 -8.56 -19.29 40.58
N VAL A 562 -9.14 -18.12 40.85
CA VAL A 562 -9.75 -17.78 42.14
C VAL A 562 -11.11 -17.16 41.98
N LYS A 563 -11.99 -17.45 42.94
CA LYS A 563 -13.33 -16.85 43.01
C LYS A 563 -13.38 -15.81 44.11
N VAL A 564 -13.70 -14.57 43.75
CA VAL A 564 -13.86 -13.44 44.66
C VAL A 564 -15.25 -12.85 44.44
N GLU A 565 -16.06 -12.77 45.50
CA GLU A 565 -17.42 -12.21 45.45
C GLU A 565 -18.32 -12.83 44.36
N GLY A 566 -18.17 -14.13 44.10
CA GLY A 566 -18.94 -14.86 43.09
C GLY A 566 -18.46 -14.68 41.65
N LYS A 567 -17.42 -13.87 41.41
CA LYS A 567 -16.75 -13.72 40.12
C LYS A 567 -15.46 -14.52 40.08
N SER A 568 -15.18 -15.16 38.94
CA SER A 568 -13.94 -15.90 38.70
C SER A 568 -12.87 -14.98 38.11
N PHE A 569 -11.62 -15.17 38.54
CA PHE A 569 -10.43 -14.49 38.04
C PHE A 569 -9.38 -15.55 37.63
N PRO A 570 -8.65 -15.34 36.52
CA PRO A 570 -8.64 -14.13 35.67
C PRO A 570 -9.94 -13.93 34.86
N ASP A 571 -10.37 -12.67 34.76
CA ASP A 571 -11.51 -12.24 33.94
C ASP A 571 -11.02 -11.76 32.57
N TYR A 572 -10.96 -12.69 31.63
CA TYR A 572 -10.53 -12.45 30.26
C TYR A 572 -11.48 -11.52 29.48
N ALA A 573 -12.79 -11.58 29.77
CA ALA A 573 -13.79 -10.83 29.00
C ALA A 573 -13.61 -9.32 29.16
N ASN A 574 -13.19 -8.87 30.35
CA ASN A 574 -12.85 -7.49 30.60
C ASN A 574 -11.66 -7.00 29.74
N CYS A 575 -10.58 -7.79 29.63
CA CYS A 575 -9.44 -7.45 28.78
C CYS A 575 -9.84 -7.38 27.30
N VAL A 576 -10.60 -8.36 26.80
CA VAL A 576 -11.15 -8.35 25.43
C VAL A 576 -12.00 -7.09 25.18
N ALA A 577 -12.84 -6.69 26.14
CA ALA A 577 -13.67 -5.49 26.01
C ALA A 577 -12.84 -4.20 25.95
N ILE A 578 -11.74 -4.11 26.72
CA ILE A 578 -10.81 -2.97 26.70
C ILE A 578 -10.14 -2.84 25.33
N SER A 579 -9.54 -3.92 24.81
CA SER A 579 -8.92 -3.90 23.48
C SER A 579 -9.93 -3.59 22.38
N THR A 580 -11.14 -4.17 22.46
CA THR A 580 -12.21 -3.93 21.47
C THR A 580 -12.62 -2.46 21.43
N ALA A 581 -12.97 -1.88 22.57
CA ALA A 581 -13.44 -0.50 22.65
C ALA A 581 -12.31 0.49 22.30
N GLY A 582 -11.08 0.21 22.73
CA GLY A 582 -9.90 0.97 22.38
C GLY A 582 -9.66 1.00 20.87
N ALA A 583 -9.60 -0.17 20.24
CA ALA A 583 -9.39 -0.30 18.80
C ALA A 583 -10.47 0.41 17.97
N GLN A 584 -11.76 0.17 18.29
CA GLN A 584 -12.87 0.78 17.54
C GLN A 584 -12.88 2.30 17.60
N LYS A 585 -12.54 2.87 18.76
CA LYS A 585 -12.49 4.32 18.95
C LYS A 585 -11.28 4.94 18.25
N GLU A 586 -10.11 4.32 18.43
CA GLU A 586 -8.83 4.91 18.04
C GLU A 586 -8.53 4.73 16.54
N MET A 587 -9.11 3.73 15.86
CA MET A 587 -8.91 3.54 14.41
C MET A 587 -9.56 4.62 13.55
N VAL A 588 -10.60 5.31 14.04
CA VAL A 588 -11.43 6.22 13.22
C VAL A 588 -10.63 7.39 12.68
N THR A 589 -9.91 8.10 13.55
CA THR A 589 -9.18 9.32 13.19
C THR A 589 -8.07 9.08 12.15
N PRO A 590 -7.12 8.14 12.33
CA PRO A 590 -6.07 7.89 11.35
C PRO A 590 -6.64 7.41 10.01
N SER A 591 -7.70 6.58 10.02
CA SER A 591 -8.31 6.07 8.80
C SER A 591 -9.09 7.14 8.03
N LEU A 592 -9.85 8.01 8.71
CA LEU A 592 -10.55 9.11 8.05
C LEU A 592 -9.59 10.14 7.45
N MET A 593 -8.45 10.39 8.10
CA MET A 593 -7.43 11.30 7.59
C MET A 593 -6.97 10.89 6.18
N ALA A 594 -6.77 9.59 5.94
CA ALA A 594 -6.37 9.06 4.64
C ALA A 594 -7.39 9.32 3.52
N VAL A 595 -8.67 9.49 3.86
CA VAL A 595 -9.73 9.78 2.89
C VAL A 595 -9.95 11.28 2.72
N ILE A 596 -9.92 12.04 3.82
CA ILE A 596 -10.25 13.47 3.82
C ILE A 596 -9.10 14.31 3.22
N VAL A 597 -7.86 14.04 3.61
CA VAL A 597 -6.71 14.88 3.23
C VAL A 597 -6.53 14.99 1.71
N PRO A 598 -6.55 13.90 0.91
CA PRO A 598 -6.42 14.00 -0.54
C PRO A 598 -7.49 14.87 -1.19
N VAL A 599 -8.73 14.79 -0.70
CA VAL A 599 -9.86 15.58 -1.21
C VAL A 599 -9.66 17.06 -0.88
N VAL A 600 -9.31 17.37 0.37
CA VAL A 600 -9.05 18.76 0.81
C VAL A 600 -7.88 19.37 0.05
N VAL A 601 -6.77 18.63 -0.07
CA VAL A 601 -5.58 19.04 -0.84
C VAL A 601 -5.95 19.27 -2.30
N GLY A 602 -6.73 18.37 -2.91
CA GLY A 602 -7.19 18.52 -4.28
C GLY A 602 -8.08 19.73 -4.50
N LEU A 603 -9.02 20.00 -3.59
CA LEU A 603 -9.90 21.16 -3.71
C LEU A 603 -9.14 22.48 -3.54
N ILE A 604 -8.19 22.56 -2.60
CA ILE A 604 -7.47 23.81 -2.28
C ILE A 604 -6.25 24.04 -3.19
N LEU A 605 -5.42 23.02 -3.39
CA LEU A 605 -4.14 23.10 -4.12
C LEU A 605 -4.22 22.54 -5.54
N GLY A 606 -5.37 22.00 -5.95
CA GLY A 606 -5.60 21.47 -7.28
C GLY A 606 -4.81 20.21 -7.60
N VAL A 607 -4.83 19.86 -8.90
CA VAL A 607 -4.13 18.68 -9.43
C VAL A 607 -2.63 18.72 -9.11
N ALA A 608 -2.01 19.90 -9.20
CA ALA A 608 -0.59 20.08 -8.87
C ALA A 608 -0.27 19.74 -7.41
N GLY A 609 -1.09 20.20 -6.46
CA GLY A 609 -0.90 19.87 -5.04
C GLY A 609 -1.11 18.40 -4.73
N VAL A 610 -2.10 17.75 -5.36
CA VAL A 610 -2.32 16.31 -5.21
C VAL A 610 -1.12 15.52 -5.72
N MET A 611 -0.58 15.86 -6.89
CA MET A 611 0.62 15.21 -7.43
C MET A 611 1.82 15.34 -6.48
N GLY A 612 2.01 16.52 -5.88
CA GLY A 612 3.03 16.71 -4.85
C GLY A 612 2.79 15.81 -3.63
N MET A 613 1.57 15.78 -3.10
CA MET A 613 1.21 14.96 -1.95
C MET A 613 1.40 13.47 -2.19
N LEU A 614 0.97 12.95 -3.34
CA LEU A 614 1.16 11.55 -3.71
C LEU A 614 2.65 11.20 -3.81
N ALA A 615 3.47 12.05 -4.42
CA ALA A 615 4.92 11.83 -4.52
C ALA A 615 5.61 11.84 -3.14
N GLY A 616 5.25 12.80 -2.28
CA GLY A 616 5.85 12.94 -0.95
C GLY A 616 5.49 11.78 -0.03
N ALA A 617 4.21 11.41 -0.01
CA ALA A 617 3.72 10.28 0.77
C ALA A 617 4.29 8.95 0.27
N LEU A 618 4.45 8.76 -1.04
CA LEU A 618 5.06 7.57 -1.63
C LEU A 618 6.51 7.39 -1.16
N VAL A 619 7.37 8.39 -1.40
CA VAL A 619 8.81 8.25 -1.14
C VAL A 619 9.10 8.12 0.35
N THR A 620 8.47 8.96 1.19
CA THR A 620 8.67 8.89 2.64
C THR A 620 7.96 7.68 3.24
N GLY A 621 6.72 7.42 2.86
CA GLY A 621 5.93 6.32 3.42
C GLY A 621 6.57 4.96 3.13
N PHE A 622 7.10 4.76 1.93
CA PHE A 622 7.79 3.52 1.59
C PHE A 622 9.02 3.28 2.48
N ALA A 623 9.87 4.29 2.65
CA ALA A 623 11.06 4.19 3.50
C ALA A 623 10.71 3.97 4.98
N VAL A 624 9.73 4.71 5.50
CA VAL A 624 9.28 4.59 6.90
C VAL A 624 8.61 3.25 7.16
N ALA A 625 7.81 2.73 6.21
CA ALA A 625 7.16 1.43 6.35
C ALA A 625 8.16 0.29 6.48
N ILE A 626 9.19 0.25 5.61
CA ILE A 626 10.27 -0.74 5.69
C ILE A 626 11.04 -0.59 7.01
N PHE A 627 11.42 0.63 7.36
CA PHE A 627 12.11 0.92 8.62
C PHE A 627 11.35 0.34 9.82
N MET A 628 10.05 0.65 9.95
CA MET A 628 9.26 0.23 11.09
C MET A 628 9.02 -1.28 11.11
N ALA A 629 8.70 -1.88 9.96
CA ALA A 629 8.49 -3.32 9.85
C ALA A 629 9.75 -4.12 10.25
N ASN A 630 10.91 -3.70 9.75
CA ASN A 630 12.16 -4.40 10.00
C ASN A 630 12.71 -4.14 11.40
N ALA A 631 12.61 -2.90 11.92
CA ALA A 631 13.02 -2.60 13.30
C ALA A 631 12.24 -3.46 14.31
N GLY A 632 10.91 -3.52 14.17
CA GLY A 632 10.07 -4.35 15.05
C GLY A 632 10.37 -5.84 14.92
N GLY A 633 10.46 -6.37 13.69
CA GLY A 633 10.82 -7.78 13.50
C GLY A 633 12.21 -8.14 14.05
N ALA A 634 13.17 -7.22 13.97
CA ALA A 634 14.51 -7.43 14.50
C ALA A 634 14.55 -7.40 16.05
N TRP A 635 13.77 -6.55 16.71
CA TRP A 635 13.65 -6.57 18.17
C TRP A 635 13.03 -7.86 18.68
N ASP A 636 11.97 -8.35 18.03
CA ASP A 636 11.29 -9.58 18.40
C ASP A 636 12.21 -10.80 18.29
N ASN A 637 12.87 -10.95 17.13
CA ASN A 637 13.79 -12.05 16.94
C ASN A 637 15.06 -11.92 17.79
N ALA A 638 15.46 -10.70 18.16
CA ALA A 638 16.52 -10.51 19.16
C ALA A 638 16.09 -11.04 20.54
N LYS A 639 14.85 -10.76 20.98
CA LYS A 639 14.25 -11.35 22.19
C LYS A 639 14.24 -12.88 22.09
N LYS A 640 13.67 -13.46 21.03
CA LYS A 640 13.60 -14.93 20.84
C LYS A 640 14.99 -15.57 20.84
N TRP A 641 16.02 -14.92 20.29
CA TRP A 641 17.39 -15.46 20.33
C TRP A 641 17.95 -15.53 21.75
N ILE A 642 17.71 -14.52 22.59
CA ILE A 642 18.05 -14.55 24.02
C ILE A 642 17.32 -15.70 24.71
N GLU A 643 16.04 -15.92 24.39
CA GLU A 643 15.23 -17.01 24.97
C GLU A 643 15.76 -18.42 24.69
N THR A 644 16.54 -18.62 23.61
CA THR A 644 17.23 -19.89 23.32
C THR A 644 18.37 -20.23 24.30
N GLY A 645 18.65 -19.34 25.26
CA GLY A 645 19.69 -19.52 26.28
C GLY A 645 20.92 -18.62 26.08
N GLN A 646 20.94 -17.80 25.03
CA GLN A 646 22.00 -16.81 24.84
C GLN A 646 21.89 -15.71 25.88
N PHE A 647 23.04 -15.14 26.28
CA PHE A 647 23.12 -14.01 27.21
C PHE A 647 22.35 -14.18 28.53
N GLY A 648 22.19 -15.41 29.00
CA GLY A 648 21.54 -15.73 30.27
C GLY A 648 20.11 -16.27 30.16
N GLY A 649 19.51 -16.29 28.97
CA GLY A 649 18.21 -16.95 28.75
C GLY A 649 17.02 -16.23 29.39
N LYS A 650 15.87 -16.92 29.38
CA LYS A 650 14.59 -16.43 29.95
C LYS A 650 14.78 -15.97 31.41
N GLY A 651 14.23 -14.80 31.73
CA GLY A 651 14.27 -14.19 33.07
C GLY A 651 15.51 -13.38 33.42
N SER A 652 16.59 -13.45 32.61
CA SER A 652 17.79 -12.63 32.78
C SER A 652 17.55 -11.13 32.55
N ASP A 653 18.47 -10.27 32.98
CA ASP A 653 18.39 -8.82 32.73
C ASP A 653 18.47 -8.49 31.23
N ALA A 654 19.25 -9.27 30.47
CA ALA A 654 19.30 -9.17 29.01
C ALA A 654 17.94 -9.55 28.38
N HIS A 655 17.30 -10.61 28.87
CA HIS A 655 15.97 -10.98 28.41
C HIS A 655 14.94 -9.88 28.68
N LYS A 656 14.94 -9.30 29.89
CA LYS A 656 14.05 -8.17 30.21
C LYS A 656 14.31 -6.97 29.30
N ALA A 657 15.57 -6.67 28.97
CA ALA A 657 15.91 -5.62 28.02
C ALA A 657 15.43 -5.92 26.59
N GLY A 658 15.52 -7.19 26.16
CA GLY A 658 14.98 -7.68 24.89
C GLY A 658 13.46 -7.51 24.81
N VAL A 659 12.73 -7.91 25.86
CA VAL A 659 11.26 -7.73 25.96
C VAL A 659 10.86 -6.25 25.87
N VAL A 660 11.62 -5.34 26.49
CA VAL A 660 11.36 -3.90 26.35
C VAL A 660 11.59 -3.41 24.91
N GLY A 661 12.60 -3.94 24.21
CA GLY A 661 12.81 -3.65 22.79
C GLY A 661 11.66 -4.12 21.91
N ASP A 662 11.21 -5.35 22.12
CA ASP A 662 10.10 -5.96 21.37
C ASP A 662 8.78 -5.20 21.57
N THR A 663 8.43 -4.88 22.82
CA THR A 663 7.23 -4.08 23.14
C THR A 663 7.25 -2.66 22.57
N VAL A 664 8.43 -2.10 22.28
CA VAL A 664 8.56 -0.86 21.48
C VAL A 664 8.36 -1.14 19.98
N GLY A 665 8.82 -2.29 19.51
CA GLY A 665 8.70 -2.78 18.13
C GLY A 665 7.31 -3.23 17.71
N ASP A 666 6.46 -3.65 18.62
CA ASP A 666 5.09 -4.12 18.37
C ASP A 666 4.22 -3.10 17.62
N PRO A 667 4.03 -1.86 18.10
CA PRO A 667 3.29 -0.85 17.34
C PRO A 667 3.99 -0.45 16.03
N PHE A 668 5.29 -0.73 15.89
CA PHE A 668 6.03 -0.50 14.65
C PHE A 668 5.68 -1.55 13.61
N LYS A 669 5.83 -2.84 13.94
CA LYS A 669 5.71 -3.96 12.98
C LYS A 669 4.27 -4.39 12.70
N ASP A 670 3.32 -4.18 13.62
CA ASP A 670 1.96 -4.75 13.49
C ASP A 670 0.85 -3.71 13.37
N THR A 671 1.11 -2.46 13.73
CA THR A 671 0.13 -1.38 13.56
C THR A 671 0.56 -0.36 12.52
N SER A 672 1.63 0.38 12.77
CA SER A 672 1.96 1.59 12.00
C SER A 672 2.65 1.27 10.69
N GLY A 673 3.74 0.49 10.73
CA GLY A 673 4.53 0.10 9.57
C GLY A 673 3.72 -0.53 8.44
N PRO A 674 2.96 -1.63 8.68
CA PRO A 674 2.17 -2.24 7.62
C PRO A 674 1.03 -1.33 7.16
N SER A 675 0.38 -0.57 8.05
CA SER A 675 -0.71 0.33 7.65
C SER A 675 -0.27 1.47 6.72
N LEU A 676 1.02 1.84 6.73
CA LEU A 676 1.55 2.86 5.81
C LEU A 676 1.46 2.42 4.34
N ASN A 677 1.61 1.13 4.05
CA ASN A 677 1.51 0.66 2.67
C ASN A 677 0.09 0.89 2.12
N ILE A 678 -0.93 0.64 2.96
CA ILE A 678 -2.33 0.88 2.65
C ILE A 678 -2.59 2.38 2.54
N LEU A 679 -2.03 3.19 3.45
CA LEU A 679 -2.14 4.65 3.41
C LEU A 679 -1.71 5.20 2.04
N ILE A 680 -0.53 4.80 1.54
CA ILE A 680 0.01 5.24 0.25
C ILE A 680 -0.92 4.90 -0.92
N LYS A 681 -1.46 3.68 -0.94
CA LYS A 681 -2.37 3.24 -2.00
C LYS A 681 -3.72 3.93 -1.87
N LEU A 682 -4.29 4.01 -0.67
CA LEU A 682 -5.59 4.62 -0.43
C LEU A 682 -5.62 6.09 -0.82
N ILE A 683 -4.63 6.90 -0.43
CA ILE A 683 -4.60 8.32 -0.82
C ILE A 683 -4.52 8.48 -2.35
N SER A 684 -3.85 7.54 -3.03
CA SER A 684 -3.74 7.51 -4.48
C SER A 684 -5.08 7.16 -5.13
N VAL A 685 -5.76 6.12 -4.63
CA VAL A 685 -7.08 5.69 -5.12
C VAL A 685 -8.15 6.76 -4.84
N VAL A 686 -8.15 7.37 -3.65
CA VAL A 686 -9.04 8.51 -3.33
C VAL A 686 -8.79 9.65 -4.32
N SER A 687 -7.53 9.99 -4.59
CA SER A 687 -7.20 11.03 -5.56
C SER A 687 -7.74 10.71 -6.96
N VAL A 688 -7.60 9.46 -7.42
CA VAL A 688 -8.18 8.98 -8.69
C VAL A 688 -9.69 9.14 -8.72
N VAL A 689 -10.40 8.63 -7.72
CA VAL A 689 -11.88 8.66 -7.66
C VAL A 689 -12.41 10.10 -7.60
N PHE A 690 -11.75 10.97 -6.85
CA PHE A 690 -12.16 12.37 -6.69
C PHE A 690 -11.56 13.32 -7.73
N ALA A 691 -10.79 12.82 -8.72
CA ALA A 691 -10.16 13.64 -9.75
C ALA A 691 -11.18 14.52 -10.49
N GLY A 692 -12.35 13.98 -10.86
CA GLY A 692 -13.40 14.75 -11.53
C GLY A 692 -13.96 15.88 -10.69
N LEU A 693 -14.12 15.67 -9.37
CA LEU A 693 -14.52 16.72 -8.43
C LEU A 693 -13.46 17.82 -8.35
N ILE A 694 -12.19 17.43 -8.25
CA ILE A 694 -11.04 18.34 -8.14
C ILE A 694 -10.93 19.22 -9.37
N VAL A 695 -10.96 18.62 -10.58
CA VAL A 695 -10.87 19.36 -11.84
C VAL A 695 -11.99 20.39 -11.95
N LYS A 696 -13.21 20.04 -11.53
CA LYS A 696 -14.37 20.92 -11.64
C LYS A 696 -14.34 22.09 -10.65
N PHE A 697 -14.03 21.83 -9.37
CA PHE A 697 -14.25 22.81 -8.30
C PHE A 697 -12.97 23.48 -7.80
N SER A 698 -11.80 22.87 -7.96
CA SER A 698 -10.55 23.46 -7.47
C SER A 698 -10.25 24.83 -8.07
N PRO A 699 -10.45 25.09 -9.38
CA PRO A 699 -10.15 26.42 -9.92
C PRO A 699 -11.02 27.53 -9.32
N MET A 700 -12.29 27.24 -9.00
CA MET A 700 -13.19 28.18 -8.32
C MET A 700 -12.70 28.49 -6.90
N ILE A 701 -12.32 27.45 -6.15
CA ILE A 701 -11.79 27.59 -4.79
C ILE A 701 -10.45 28.34 -4.81
N GLY A 702 -9.56 27.97 -5.73
CA GLY A 702 -8.27 28.62 -5.95
C GLY A 702 -8.40 30.12 -6.21
N GLY A 703 -9.37 30.52 -7.04
CA GLY A 703 -9.69 31.93 -7.27
C GLY A 703 -10.13 32.67 -6.00
N LEU A 704 -10.90 32.02 -5.11
CA LEU A 704 -11.33 32.62 -3.84
C LEU A 704 -10.17 32.80 -2.84
N VAL A 705 -9.18 31.91 -2.85
CA VAL A 705 -8.05 31.94 -1.90
C VAL A 705 -6.78 32.58 -2.48
N GLY A 706 -6.84 33.15 -3.68
CA GLY A 706 -5.69 33.81 -4.33
C GLY A 706 -4.61 32.84 -4.84
N LEU A 707 -4.99 31.58 -5.06
CA LEU A 707 -4.14 30.54 -5.65
C LEU A 707 -4.55 30.22 -7.11
N GLY A 708 -5.35 31.07 -7.76
CA GLY A 708 -5.87 30.89 -9.12
C GLY A 708 -4.79 30.79 -10.18
#